data_AF-A0A1C0YJP1-F1
#
_entry.id   AF-A0A1C0YJP1-F1
#
_cell.length_a   1.000
_cell.length_b   1.000
_cell.length_c   1.000
_cell.angle_alpha   90.00
_cell.angle_beta   90.00
_cell.angle_gamma   90.00
#
_symmetry.space_group_name_H-M   'P 1'
#
loop_
_entity.id
_entity.type
_entity.pdbx_description
1 polymer ?
#
loop_
_entity_poly.entity_id
_entity_poly.type
_entity_poly.pdbx_seq_one_letter_code
_entity_poly.pdbx_strand_id
1 'polypeptide(L)'
;MKRIVAAGALIGLLWLTPQPTEAEEGCIQVVDDISVENFNLVLSQIDSCQPAAATAEALQAHKDTLTSYEAAYRKFTLSEKRQVVGYDNVTAKKEYIDAILKVTNALDDMRIATSATSFSSAISRIRTDYIALSAEQREFVYNSDKLTQFEQIATAMQHIASIRVSDAPALYKEKIRVARVTYNALPEASKQWVGNYQTLQNHEGTLNGVLNMEMLISALQARDVANLTDEQIASFLNDLSIARTIYDEMSFTSQKLVEGFEIVEQYEKGLVNALKVNDTINAINPYDRSFYTKTTLAVKQYERLSLADRRFVQNYLKLETYMEPANIFNELAKLRTTSRTYAAGVVALRARYDALTDAQKLYVTNSALLTEAEDKVIAAQAVESLIRDIPSAQANVFVDAVAEAEEAYKALDAGQRKLVGNYADLRVFQKTVKNVTRVEQAIDAIDIDNTKFTNLVTSAQRLYDRLLPTEQIYVQNKDVLENYAPVSQFLTTISKLRTTSRTYRDDVLSLRHQYEALTEEAKRIAEPYGALDKLQQAETMIAQANYVDDKIAQVGNEPEEYFIARLAEIRAYYNDLSKEAQKLVLNYKQLQALEKEVKPVLTVAALIVDMTENPRSLMAAFDKAQKSYARLTPDQKRLVYNFYIFEDYEQPVAVSKKIKQLRPSNRYFLTDLADARSMYDGLEDEQQNMVENVRVMIEAEMEMRDVNQIVNGIQHLSVASENYVQEVRNAEQGYKQLGSSYRKLVVNYNHLKDALKLVKKVERVMTQIDAIETTVPAKRASKITAARKAYDKLDDHNEKPHVSNYMKLLEFELTNE
;
A
#
# COMPACT_ATOMS: atom_id res chain seq x y z
N MET A 1 30.77 75.29 -89.61
CA MET A 1 31.07 74.95 -91.02
C MET A 1 30.04 75.63 -91.90
N LYS A 2 30.52 76.32 -92.94
CA LYS A 2 29.95 76.51 -94.29
C LYS A 2 28.47 76.92 -94.47
N ARG A 3 28.34 78.08 -95.13
CA ARG A 3 27.28 78.53 -96.05
C ARG A 3 26.82 77.42 -97.03
N ILE A 4 25.71 77.74 -97.75
CA ILE A 4 25.25 77.29 -99.10
C ILE A 4 23.92 76.49 -99.02
N VAL A 5 22.85 76.65 -99.82
CA VAL A 5 22.42 77.55 -100.92
C VAL A 5 20.98 77.14 -101.33
N ALA A 6 20.18 78.15 -101.71
CA ALA A 6 19.23 78.27 -102.84
C ALA A 6 17.89 77.51 -103.01
N ALA A 7 17.10 78.27 -103.80
CA ALA A 7 16.08 77.95 -104.82
C ALA A 7 14.67 77.79 -104.25
N GLY A 8 13.67 78.61 -104.64
CA GLY A 8 13.20 79.04 -105.96
C GLY A 8 11.66 78.83 -105.92
N ALA A 9 10.76 79.53 -106.60
CA ALA A 9 10.80 80.39 -107.77
C ALA A 9 9.54 81.29 -107.80
N LEU A 10 9.61 82.25 -108.72
CA LEU A 10 8.62 83.23 -109.18
C LEU A 10 7.30 82.66 -109.73
N ILE A 11 6.31 83.56 -109.79
CA ILE A 11 5.34 83.92 -110.86
C ILE A 11 4.03 84.32 -110.10
N GLY A 12 3.50 85.54 -110.14
CA GLY A 12 3.40 86.49 -111.23
C GLY A 12 1.97 86.47 -111.75
N LEU A 13 1.10 87.33 -111.22
CA LEU A 13 -0.16 87.74 -111.84
C LEU A 13 -0.54 89.13 -111.34
N LEU A 14 -0.29 90.12 -112.21
CA LEU A 14 -1.03 91.38 -112.28
C LEU A 14 -2.53 91.07 -112.15
N TRP A 15 -3.29 91.87 -111.41
CA TRP A 15 -4.51 92.53 -111.92
C TRP A 15 -4.84 93.70 -111.00
N LEU A 16 -4.92 94.87 -111.63
CA LEU A 16 -5.51 96.14 -111.21
C LEU A 16 -5.35 96.57 -109.75
N THR A 17 -4.53 97.61 -109.58
CA THR A 17 -4.85 98.71 -108.66
C THR A 17 -6.35 99.02 -108.73
N PRO A 18 -7.13 98.89 -107.65
CA PRO A 18 -8.30 99.71 -107.53
C PRO A 18 -7.76 101.13 -107.30
N GLN A 19 -7.89 101.99 -108.31
CA GLN A 19 -7.99 103.41 -108.02
C GLN A 19 -9.15 103.56 -107.02
N PRO A 20 -8.95 104.16 -105.84
CA PRO A 20 -10.01 104.92 -105.22
C PRO A 20 -10.21 106.13 -106.13
N THR A 21 -11.28 106.03 -106.88
CA THR A 21 -12.04 107.10 -107.52
C THR A 21 -11.89 108.44 -106.81
N GLU A 22 -11.66 109.49 -107.61
CA GLU A 22 -11.92 110.87 -107.22
C GLU A 22 -13.31 111.00 -106.57
N ALA A 23 -13.40 111.86 -105.54
CA ALA A 23 -14.48 112.06 -104.55
C ALA A 23 -14.39 111.09 -103.35
N GLU A 24 -14.14 111.51 -102.10
CA GLU A 24 -14.48 112.77 -101.45
C GLU A 24 -13.35 113.23 -100.50
N GLU A 25 -12.61 114.27 -100.91
CA GLU A 25 -11.89 115.15 -99.97
C GLU A 25 -12.94 115.91 -99.15
N GLY A 26 -13.45 115.29 -98.08
CA GLY A 26 -14.57 115.83 -97.30
C GLY A 26 -14.20 116.95 -96.33
N CYS A 27 -12.91 117.25 -96.14
CA CYS A 27 -12.44 118.29 -95.22
C CYS A 27 -11.52 119.26 -95.96
N ILE A 28 -12.02 120.46 -96.21
CA ILE A 28 -11.24 121.53 -96.85
C ILE A 28 -10.12 121.95 -95.90
N GLN A 29 -8.85 121.93 -96.33
CA GLN A 29 -7.77 122.51 -95.54
C GLN A 29 -7.96 124.04 -95.43
N VAL A 30 -7.94 124.56 -94.20
CA VAL A 30 -8.02 126.01 -93.97
C VAL A 30 -6.66 126.63 -94.19
N VAL A 31 -6.57 127.55 -95.15
CA VAL A 31 -5.38 128.39 -95.39
C VAL A 31 -5.31 129.47 -94.31
N ASP A 32 -4.09 129.79 -93.87
CA ASP A 32 -3.78 130.59 -92.66
C ASP A 32 -4.40 131.99 -92.55
N ASP A 33 -5.08 132.46 -93.59
CA ASP A 33 -5.63 133.82 -93.74
C ASP A 33 -7.02 133.77 -94.42
N ILE A 34 -8.00 133.20 -93.71
CA ILE A 34 -9.38 133.01 -94.20
C ILE A 34 -10.33 134.04 -93.56
N SER A 35 -11.23 134.63 -94.35
CA SER A 35 -12.27 135.51 -93.82
C SER A 35 -13.32 134.74 -93.01
N VAL A 36 -14.07 135.43 -92.12
CA VAL A 36 -15.17 134.83 -91.34
C VAL A 36 -16.21 134.13 -92.24
N GLU A 37 -16.53 134.72 -93.39
CA GLU A 37 -17.49 134.17 -94.35
C GLU A 37 -16.99 132.85 -94.97
N ASN A 38 -15.72 132.82 -95.39
CA ASN A 38 -15.10 131.60 -95.93
C ASN A 38 -14.89 130.53 -94.85
N PHE A 39 -14.62 130.92 -93.59
CA PHE A 39 -14.51 129.97 -92.49
C PHE A 39 -15.86 129.33 -92.15
N ASN A 40 -16.95 130.11 -92.12
CA ASN A 40 -18.30 129.57 -91.96
C ASN A 40 -18.70 128.62 -93.09
N LEU A 41 -18.25 128.91 -94.33
CA LEU A 41 -18.47 128.00 -95.46
C LEU A 41 -17.78 126.65 -95.23
N VAL A 42 -16.52 126.66 -94.76
CA VAL A 42 -15.79 125.44 -94.39
C VAL A 42 -16.49 124.70 -93.25
N LEU A 43 -16.95 125.42 -92.20
CA LEU A 43 -17.68 124.81 -91.09
C LEU A 43 -19.04 124.24 -91.49
N SER A 44 -19.73 124.80 -92.47
CA SER A 44 -21.01 124.26 -92.95
C SER A 44 -20.88 122.86 -93.58
N GLN A 45 -19.67 122.49 -93.99
CA GLN A 45 -19.33 121.18 -94.54
C GLN A 45 -18.66 120.27 -93.51
N ILE A 46 -18.58 120.69 -92.25
CA ILE A 46 -17.92 119.91 -91.21
C ILE A 46 -18.67 118.61 -90.91
N ASP A 47 -19.98 118.54 -91.14
CA ASP A 47 -20.76 117.32 -90.89
C ASP A 47 -20.46 116.25 -91.96
N SER A 48 -20.22 116.65 -93.21
CA SER A 48 -19.73 115.78 -94.30
C SER A 48 -18.24 115.40 -94.17
N CYS A 49 -17.48 116.13 -93.35
CA CYS A 49 -16.10 115.81 -93.01
C CYS A 49 -16.09 114.59 -92.06
N GLN A 50 -16.21 113.38 -92.62
CA GLN A 50 -16.10 112.10 -91.91
C GLN A 50 -14.73 111.46 -92.20
N PRO A 51 -14.07 110.83 -91.21
CA PRO A 51 -12.83 110.13 -91.49
C PRO A 51 -13.13 108.88 -92.33
N ALA A 52 -12.34 108.63 -93.37
CA ALA A 52 -12.32 107.31 -93.99
C ALA A 52 -11.76 106.33 -92.95
N ALA A 53 -12.57 105.39 -92.49
CA ALA A 53 -12.28 104.44 -91.42
C ALA A 53 -11.21 103.40 -91.80
N ALA A 54 -10.02 103.82 -92.24
CA ALA A 54 -9.04 102.93 -92.84
C ALA A 54 -7.75 102.76 -92.01
N THR A 55 -7.22 103.80 -91.35
CA THR A 55 -6.00 103.69 -90.53
C THR A 55 -5.94 104.72 -89.39
N ALA A 56 -5.03 104.51 -88.43
CA ALA A 56 -4.74 105.49 -87.38
C ALA A 56 -4.19 106.81 -87.95
N GLU A 57 -3.39 106.76 -89.02
CA GLU A 57 -2.89 107.98 -89.69
C GLU A 57 -4.03 108.77 -90.33
N ALA A 58 -5.03 108.11 -90.91
CA ALA A 58 -6.19 108.78 -91.49
C ALA A 58 -7.03 109.50 -90.41
N LEU A 59 -7.26 108.83 -89.28
CA LEU A 59 -7.94 109.43 -88.12
C LEU A 59 -7.12 110.59 -87.52
N GLN A 60 -5.79 110.46 -87.46
CA GLN A 60 -4.90 111.51 -86.97
C GLN A 60 -4.87 112.72 -87.91
N ALA A 61 -4.79 112.50 -89.23
CA ALA A 61 -4.85 113.56 -90.23
C ALA A 61 -6.19 114.33 -90.17
N HIS A 62 -7.28 113.61 -89.90
CA HIS A 62 -8.60 114.19 -89.72
C HIS A 62 -8.65 115.05 -88.43
N LYS A 63 -8.10 114.56 -87.32
CA LYS A 63 -7.91 115.33 -86.09
C LYS A 63 -7.02 116.57 -86.31
N ASP A 64 -5.94 116.46 -87.07
CA ASP A 64 -5.03 117.56 -87.39
C ASP A 64 -5.74 118.63 -88.23
N THR A 65 -6.60 118.20 -89.15
CA THR A 65 -7.45 119.11 -89.94
C THR A 65 -8.41 119.88 -89.03
N LEU A 66 -9.11 119.21 -88.11
CA LEU A 66 -9.96 119.89 -87.12
C LEU A 66 -9.15 120.81 -86.18
N THR A 67 -7.90 120.43 -85.86
CA THR A 67 -6.99 121.28 -85.08
C THR A 67 -6.57 122.53 -85.85
N SER A 68 -6.41 122.43 -87.18
CA SER A 68 -6.20 123.60 -88.04
C SER A 68 -7.41 124.55 -88.02
N TYR A 69 -8.64 124.01 -87.95
CA TYR A 69 -9.85 124.82 -87.81
C TYR A 69 -9.88 125.55 -86.46
N GLU A 70 -9.50 124.88 -85.37
CA GLU A 70 -9.34 125.54 -84.07
C GLU A 70 -8.27 126.66 -84.11
N ALA A 71 -7.14 126.41 -84.77
CA ALA A 71 -6.06 127.38 -84.90
C ALA A 71 -6.49 128.61 -85.71
N ALA A 72 -7.20 128.41 -86.82
CA ALA A 72 -7.78 129.49 -87.62
C ALA A 72 -8.82 130.29 -86.83
N TYR A 73 -9.77 129.60 -86.17
CA TYR A 73 -10.78 130.26 -85.33
C TYR A 73 -10.15 131.13 -84.23
N ARG A 74 -9.04 130.68 -83.62
CA ARG A 74 -8.35 131.43 -82.56
C ARG A 74 -7.83 132.79 -83.04
N LYS A 75 -7.43 132.92 -84.31
CA LYS A 75 -6.90 134.17 -84.89
C LYS A 75 -7.96 135.26 -85.03
N PHE A 76 -9.25 134.90 -85.12
CA PHE A 76 -10.34 135.89 -85.17
C PHE A 76 -10.46 136.72 -83.90
N THR A 77 -10.78 138.00 -84.06
CA THR A 77 -11.12 138.92 -82.97
C THR A 77 -12.42 138.49 -82.29
N LEU A 78 -12.68 139.04 -81.09
CA LEU A 78 -13.92 138.78 -80.36
C LEU A 78 -15.19 139.13 -81.15
N SER A 79 -15.12 140.14 -82.02
CA SER A 79 -16.25 140.53 -82.86
C SER A 79 -16.49 139.55 -84.01
N GLU A 80 -15.42 139.06 -84.63
CA GLU A 80 -15.45 138.09 -85.73
C GLU A 80 -15.88 136.71 -85.26
N LYS A 81 -15.40 136.25 -84.09
CA LYS A 81 -15.82 134.97 -83.49
C LYS A 81 -17.32 134.87 -83.25
N ARG A 82 -17.99 135.98 -82.90
CA ARG A 82 -19.46 136.01 -82.71
C ARG A 82 -20.25 135.80 -84.00
N GLN A 83 -19.61 136.02 -85.15
CA GLN A 83 -20.20 135.80 -86.46
C GLN A 83 -19.91 134.39 -87.00
N VAL A 84 -19.07 133.60 -86.31
CA VAL A 84 -18.79 132.22 -86.67
C VAL A 84 -19.89 131.31 -86.11
N VAL A 85 -20.48 130.48 -86.97
CA VAL A 85 -21.57 129.55 -86.60
C VAL A 85 -21.10 128.12 -86.83
N GLY A 86 -21.39 127.22 -85.88
CA GLY A 86 -21.04 125.79 -85.99
C GLY A 86 -19.65 125.42 -85.45
N TYR A 87 -18.95 126.34 -84.77
CA TYR A 87 -17.64 126.04 -84.18
C TYR A 87 -17.69 124.94 -83.10
N ASP A 88 -18.76 124.87 -82.29
CA ASP A 88 -18.91 123.83 -81.26
C ASP A 88 -18.91 122.40 -81.86
N ASN A 89 -19.35 122.26 -83.13
CA ASN A 89 -19.28 120.98 -83.85
C ASN A 89 -17.81 120.58 -84.13
N VAL A 90 -16.89 121.54 -84.35
CA VAL A 90 -15.45 121.25 -84.52
C VAL A 90 -14.89 120.58 -83.27
N THR A 91 -15.17 121.17 -82.11
CA THR A 91 -14.67 120.66 -80.82
C THR A 91 -15.29 119.31 -80.49
N ALA A 92 -16.61 119.14 -80.65
CA ALA A 92 -17.28 117.87 -80.42
C ALA A 92 -16.78 116.76 -81.36
N LYS A 93 -16.54 117.06 -82.65
CA LYS A 93 -16.05 116.08 -83.63
C LYS A 93 -14.58 115.72 -83.39
N LYS A 94 -13.77 116.67 -82.93
CA LYS A 94 -12.40 116.41 -82.49
C LYS A 94 -12.37 115.48 -81.27
N GLU A 95 -13.19 115.76 -80.25
CA GLU A 95 -13.32 114.86 -79.08
C GLU A 95 -13.82 113.46 -79.49
N TYR A 96 -14.74 113.38 -80.46
CA TYR A 96 -15.21 112.13 -81.04
C TYR A 96 -14.07 111.31 -81.66
N ILE A 97 -13.20 111.92 -82.47
CA ILE A 97 -12.05 111.26 -83.09
C ILE A 97 -10.97 110.93 -82.06
N ASP A 98 -10.74 111.80 -81.07
CA ASP A 98 -9.79 111.58 -79.98
C ASP A 98 -10.12 110.32 -79.18
N ALA A 99 -11.40 110.08 -78.93
CA ALA A 99 -11.86 108.86 -78.26
C ALA A 99 -11.56 107.60 -79.09
N ILE A 100 -11.76 107.64 -80.42
CA ILE A 100 -11.47 106.53 -81.34
C ILE A 100 -9.95 106.28 -81.43
N LEU A 101 -9.17 107.35 -81.63
CA LEU A 101 -7.70 107.29 -81.70
C LEU A 101 -7.09 106.74 -80.41
N LYS A 102 -7.63 107.10 -79.24
CA LYS A 102 -7.17 106.59 -77.95
C LYS A 102 -7.23 105.06 -77.89
N VAL A 103 -8.33 104.46 -78.35
CA VAL A 103 -8.49 103.00 -78.34
C VAL A 103 -7.66 102.34 -79.45
N THR A 104 -7.71 102.90 -80.65
CA THR A 104 -7.02 102.36 -81.83
C THR A 104 -5.50 102.33 -81.61
N ASN A 105 -4.93 103.46 -81.15
CA ASN A 105 -3.51 103.54 -80.83
C ASN A 105 -3.14 102.62 -79.67
N ALA A 106 -3.98 102.51 -78.63
CA ALA A 106 -3.69 101.60 -77.52
C ALA A 106 -3.68 100.12 -77.93
N LEU A 107 -4.50 99.73 -78.92
CA LEU A 107 -4.49 98.39 -79.52
C LEU A 107 -3.26 98.17 -80.42
N ASP A 108 -2.82 99.18 -81.16
CA ASP A 108 -1.63 99.09 -82.01
C ASP A 108 -0.32 99.12 -81.22
N ASP A 109 -0.26 99.96 -80.19
CA ASP A 109 0.89 100.15 -79.30
C ASP A 109 1.00 99.04 -78.25
N MET A 110 0.04 98.10 -78.22
CA MET A 110 0.08 96.98 -77.30
C MET A 110 1.37 96.19 -77.51
N ARG A 111 2.10 95.93 -76.42
CA ARG A 111 3.36 95.17 -76.45
C ARG A 111 3.17 93.82 -75.78
N ILE A 112 3.99 92.85 -76.19
CA ILE A 112 4.13 91.59 -75.49
C ILE A 112 4.55 91.90 -74.05
N ALA A 113 3.74 91.47 -73.08
CA ALA A 113 4.05 91.59 -71.66
C ALA A 113 4.45 90.24 -71.10
N THR A 114 5.40 90.23 -70.16
CA THR A 114 5.80 89.03 -69.43
C THR A 114 4.93 88.79 -68.19
N SER A 115 4.25 89.82 -67.69
CA SER A 115 3.34 89.75 -66.54
C SER A 115 1.89 89.65 -66.98
N ALA A 116 1.21 88.58 -66.57
CA ALA A 116 -0.21 88.36 -66.85
C ALA A 116 -1.07 89.50 -66.29
N THR A 117 -0.75 89.98 -65.08
CA THR A 117 -1.50 91.05 -64.41
C THR A 117 -1.37 92.38 -65.15
N SER A 118 -0.17 92.76 -65.60
CA SER A 118 0.01 94.01 -66.34
C SER A 118 -0.66 93.94 -67.71
N PHE A 119 -0.55 92.79 -68.39
CA PHE A 119 -1.19 92.56 -69.69
C PHE A 119 -2.71 92.64 -69.58
N SER A 120 -3.30 91.91 -68.62
CA SER A 120 -4.74 91.89 -68.38
C SER A 120 -5.28 93.27 -67.97
N SER A 121 -4.50 94.02 -67.17
CA SER A 121 -4.87 95.39 -66.76
C SER A 121 -4.88 96.36 -67.94
N ALA A 122 -3.89 96.27 -68.83
CA ALA A 122 -3.85 97.09 -70.03
C ALA A 122 -5.04 96.79 -70.96
N ILE A 123 -5.34 95.50 -71.20
CA ILE A 123 -6.49 95.10 -72.00
C ILE A 123 -7.81 95.54 -71.36
N SER A 124 -7.94 95.41 -70.04
CA SER A 124 -9.15 95.87 -69.33
C SER A 124 -9.38 97.38 -69.48
N ARG A 125 -8.30 98.18 -69.48
CA ARG A 125 -8.38 99.63 -69.75
C ARG A 125 -8.80 99.90 -71.19
N ILE A 126 -8.18 99.24 -72.16
CA ILE A 126 -8.55 99.37 -73.58
C ILE A 126 -10.00 98.96 -73.79
N ARG A 127 -10.45 97.86 -73.16
CA ARG A 127 -11.83 97.38 -73.22
C ARG A 127 -12.81 98.39 -72.63
N THR A 128 -12.46 99.01 -71.50
CA THR A 128 -13.27 100.07 -70.87
C THR A 128 -13.41 101.27 -71.81
N ASP A 129 -12.28 101.72 -72.37
CA ASP A 129 -12.28 102.83 -73.33
C ASP A 129 -13.08 102.47 -74.61
N TYR A 130 -12.99 101.24 -75.12
CA TYR A 130 -13.74 100.76 -76.29
C TYR A 130 -15.26 100.65 -76.04
N ILE A 131 -15.67 100.19 -74.85
CA ILE A 131 -17.10 100.12 -74.48
C ILE A 131 -17.69 101.53 -74.30
N ALA A 132 -16.89 102.50 -73.83
CA ALA A 132 -17.32 103.88 -73.66
C ALA A 132 -17.61 104.61 -75.00
N LEU A 133 -17.11 104.08 -76.12
CA LEU A 133 -17.44 104.57 -77.46
C LEU A 133 -18.93 104.32 -77.79
N SER A 134 -19.53 105.19 -78.60
CA SER A 134 -20.85 104.95 -79.19
C SER A 134 -20.80 103.79 -80.21
N ALA A 135 -21.97 103.32 -80.67
CA ALA A 135 -22.03 102.27 -81.70
C ALA A 135 -21.34 102.71 -82.99
N GLU A 136 -21.60 103.94 -83.42
CA GLU A 136 -20.97 104.55 -84.60
C GLU A 136 -19.45 104.70 -84.42
N GLN A 137 -18.98 105.15 -83.25
CA GLN A 137 -17.54 105.30 -82.97
C GLN A 137 -16.77 103.98 -83.05
N ARG A 138 -17.37 102.88 -82.61
CA ARG A 138 -16.72 101.56 -82.64
C ARG A 138 -16.46 101.04 -84.05
N GLU A 139 -17.29 101.42 -85.03
CA GLU A 139 -17.09 101.04 -86.44
C GLU A 139 -15.81 101.64 -87.02
N PHE A 140 -15.34 102.77 -86.47
CA PHE A 140 -14.09 103.42 -86.89
C PHE A 140 -12.82 102.85 -86.22
N VAL A 141 -12.94 101.92 -85.27
CA VAL A 141 -11.79 101.24 -84.65
C VAL A 141 -11.39 100.05 -85.53
N TYR A 142 -10.57 100.32 -86.54
CA TYR A 142 -10.23 99.36 -87.61
C TYR A 142 -9.54 98.08 -87.10
N ASN A 143 -8.86 98.16 -85.95
CA ASN A 143 -8.11 97.06 -85.34
C ASN A 143 -8.83 96.40 -84.15
N SER A 144 -10.15 96.60 -84.03
CA SER A 144 -10.96 96.11 -82.90
C SER A 144 -10.90 94.59 -82.72
N ASP A 145 -10.68 93.79 -83.77
CA ASP A 145 -10.47 92.34 -83.66
C ASP A 145 -9.27 91.95 -82.80
N LYS A 146 -8.25 92.82 -82.72
CA LYS A 146 -7.09 92.60 -81.84
C LYS A 146 -7.51 92.56 -80.37
N LEU A 147 -8.57 93.27 -79.98
CA LEU A 147 -9.04 93.32 -78.60
C LEU A 147 -9.47 91.92 -78.11
N THR A 148 -10.29 91.22 -78.89
CA THR A 148 -10.73 89.84 -78.57
C THR A 148 -9.54 88.88 -78.53
N GLN A 149 -8.59 89.02 -79.46
CA GLN A 149 -7.37 88.18 -79.46
C GLN A 149 -6.53 88.44 -78.20
N PHE A 150 -6.35 89.69 -77.81
CA PHE A 150 -5.62 90.06 -76.60
C PHE A 150 -6.35 89.58 -75.33
N GLU A 151 -7.67 89.64 -75.25
CA GLU A 151 -8.46 89.07 -74.14
C GLU A 151 -8.24 87.55 -73.97
N GLN A 152 -8.19 86.81 -75.09
CA GLN A 152 -7.87 85.37 -75.07
C GLN A 152 -6.42 85.12 -74.62
N ILE A 153 -5.45 85.92 -75.12
CA ILE A 153 -4.05 85.84 -74.69
C ILE A 153 -3.93 86.13 -73.18
N ALA A 154 -4.64 87.14 -72.67
CA ALA A 154 -4.65 87.48 -71.25
C ALA A 154 -5.18 86.32 -70.40
N THR A 155 -6.25 85.67 -70.84
CA THR A 155 -6.80 84.49 -70.17
C THR A 155 -5.78 83.36 -70.10
N ALA A 156 -5.10 83.05 -71.21
CA ALA A 156 -4.03 82.06 -71.23
C ALA A 156 -2.87 82.43 -70.29
N MET A 157 -2.42 83.69 -70.31
CA MET A 157 -1.37 84.18 -69.42
C MET A 157 -1.77 84.07 -67.94
N GLN A 158 -3.03 84.34 -67.59
CA GLN A 158 -3.54 84.20 -66.22
C GLN A 158 -3.58 82.75 -65.76
N HIS A 159 -4.03 81.83 -66.61
CA HIS A 159 -3.98 80.40 -66.27
C HIS A 159 -2.56 79.93 -66.01
N ILE A 160 -1.59 80.30 -66.85
CA ILE A 160 -0.16 79.99 -66.62
C ILE A 160 0.33 80.63 -65.31
N ALA A 161 0.01 81.90 -65.08
CA ALA A 161 0.39 82.62 -63.87
C ALA A 161 -0.29 82.12 -62.59
N SER A 162 -1.33 81.28 -62.70
CA SER A 162 -2.04 80.69 -61.56
C SER A 162 -1.43 79.39 -61.05
N ILE A 163 -0.52 78.77 -61.84
CA ILE A 163 0.15 77.52 -61.50
C ILE A 163 1.10 77.77 -60.33
N ARG A 164 0.99 76.98 -59.25
CA ARG A 164 1.91 77.04 -58.12
C ARG A 164 2.36 75.63 -57.78
N VAL A 165 3.68 75.41 -57.71
CA VAL A 165 4.24 74.13 -57.23
C VAL A 165 3.86 73.80 -55.78
N SER A 166 3.30 74.76 -55.04
CA SER A 166 2.74 74.57 -53.70
C SER A 166 1.26 74.14 -53.70
N ASP A 167 0.60 74.09 -54.86
CA ASP A 167 -0.75 73.55 -54.97
C ASP A 167 -0.75 72.05 -54.63
N ALA A 168 -1.90 71.52 -54.20
CA ALA A 168 -2.06 70.08 -54.04
C ALA A 168 -1.80 69.35 -55.38
N PRO A 169 -1.25 68.12 -55.38
CA PRO A 169 -0.84 67.41 -56.60
C PRO A 169 -1.90 67.40 -57.70
N ALA A 170 -3.13 67.01 -57.39
CA ALA A 170 -4.25 66.99 -58.33
C ALA A 170 -4.57 68.38 -58.91
N LEU A 171 -4.54 69.41 -58.07
CA LEU A 171 -4.81 70.80 -58.50
C LEU A 171 -3.67 71.34 -59.36
N TYR A 172 -2.41 71.03 -59.05
CA TYR A 172 -1.25 71.40 -59.85
C TYR A 172 -1.33 70.78 -61.25
N LYS A 173 -1.59 69.46 -61.32
CA LYS A 173 -1.80 68.70 -62.57
C LYS A 173 -2.91 69.33 -63.41
N GLU A 174 -4.04 69.65 -62.78
CA GLU A 174 -5.20 70.24 -63.45
C GLU A 174 -4.92 71.66 -63.97
N LYS A 175 -4.26 72.52 -63.19
CA LYS A 175 -3.92 73.88 -63.64
C LYS A 175 -2.98 73.90 -64.83
N ILE A 176 -1.99 73.00 -64.87
CA ILE A 176 -1.11 72.83 -66.06
C ILE A 176 -1.93 72.40 -67.26
N ARG A 177 -2.83 71.40 -67.09
CA ARG A 177 -3.72 70.92 -68.15
C ARG A 177 -4.58 72.06 -68.71
N VAL A 178 -5.23 72.84 -67.84
CA VAL A 178 -6.07 73.99 -68.22
C VAL A 178 -5.24 75.06 -68.94
N ALA A 179 -4.06 75.41 -68.42
CA ALA A 179 -3.17 76.38 -69.05
C ALA A 179 -2.71 75.94 -70.44
N ARG A 180 -2.34 74.66 -70.61
CA ARG A 180 -1.95 74.08 -71.89
C ARG A 180 -3.11 74.04 -72.88
N VAL A 181 -4.29 73.59 -72.46
CA VAL A 181 -5.49 73.56 -73.32
C VAL A 181 -5.84 74.98 -73.78
N THR A 182 -5.81 75.96 -72.88
CA THR A 182 -6.10 77.35 -73.23
C THR A 182 -5.06 77.93 -74.19
N TYR A 183 -3.77 77.69 -73.95
CA TYR A 183 -2.70 78.12 -74.86
C TYR A 183 -2.84 77.48 -76.26
N ASN A 184 -3.17 76.19 -76.33
CA ASN A 184 -3.31 75.48 -77.59
C ASN A 184 -4.51 75.97 -78.42
N ALA A 185 -5.56 76.49 -77.77
CA ALA A 185 -6.74 77.04 -78.42
C ALA A 185 -6.52 78.42 -79.07
N LEU A 186 -5.41 79.11 -78.77
CA LEU A 186 -5.07 80.39 -79.39
C LEU A 186 -4.67 80.20 -80.87
N PRO A 187 -4.97 81.17 -81.75
CA PRO A 187 -4.39 81.20 -83.10
C PRO A 187 -2.85 81.25 -83.07
N GLU A 188 -2.18 80.68 -84.08
CA GLU A 188 -0.71 80.64 -84.13
C GLU A 188 -0.06 82.03 -84.03
N ALA A 189 -0.63 83.02 -84.72
CA ALA A 189 -0.17 84.41 -84.64
C ALA A 189 -0.34 85.04 -83.24
N SER A 190 -1.23 84.50 -82.40
CA SER A 190 -1.51 84.97 -81.03
C SER A 190 -0.65 84.26 -79.99
N LYS A 191 -0.20 83.02 -80.24
CA LYS A 191 0.65 82.26 -79.29
C LYS A 191 1.97 82.95 -78.95
N GLN A 192 2.56 83.65 -79.92
CA GLN A 192 3.80 84.44 -79.72
C GLN A 192 3.63 85.61 -78.74
N TRP A 193 2.39 86.02 -78.45
CA TRP A 193 2.10 87.12 -77.51
C TRP A 193 1.96 86.65 -76.06
N VAL A 194 1.97 85.34 -75.79
CA VAL A 194 1.92 84.78 -74.43
C VAL A 194 3.31 84.86 -73.79
N GLY A 195 3.64 86.01 -73.20
CA GLY A 195 4.99 86.30 -72.71
C GLY A 195 5.48 85.45 -71.53
N ASN A 196 4.61 84.66 -70.89
CA ASN A 196 4.97 83.73 -69.82
C ASN A 196 4.94 82.24 -70.24
N TYR A 197 4.97 81.94 -71.54
CA TYR A 197 4.94 80.57 -72.04
C TYR A 197 6.09 79.68 -71.51
N GLN A 198 7.29 80.23 -71.32
CA GLN A 198 8.42 79.50 -70.72
C GLN A 198 8.09 79.00 -69.31
N THR A 199 7.30 79.75 -68.54
CA THR A 199 6.84 79.32 -67.21
C THR A 199 5.97 78.06 -67.32
N LEU A 200 5.07 77.99 -68.31
CA LEU A 200 4.29 76.78 -68.57
C LEU A 200 5.20 75.60 -68.92
N GLN A 201 6.17 75.78 -69.82
CA GLN A 201 7.11 74.72 -70.20
C GLN A 201 7.92 74.20 -69.02
N ASN A 202 8.35 75.09 -68.12
CA ASN A 202 9.06 74.68 -66.90
C ASN A 202 8.16 73.84 -65.99
N HIS A 203 6.91 74.26 -65.78
CA HIS A 203 5.94 73.51 -64.98
C HIS A 203 5.60 72.14 -65.58
N GLU A 204 5.52 72.05 -66.90
CA GLU A 204 5.35 70.78 -67.62
C GLU A 204 6.56 69.87 -67.50
N GLY A 205 7.78 70.41 -67.55
CA GLY A 205 9.00 69.67 -67.27
C GLY A 205 8.97 69.07 -65.85
N THR A 206 8.59 69.86 -64.86
CA THR A 206 8.38 69.37 -63.48
C THR A 206 7.30 68.29 -63.42
N LEU A 207 6.16 68.49 -64.06
CA LEU A 207 5.07 67.52 -64.08
C LEU A 207 5.49 66.20 -64.74
N ASN A 208 6.24 66.24 -65.84
CA ASN A 208 6.76 65.03 -66.48
C ASN A 208 7.69 64.24 -65.55
N GLY A 209 8.54 64.92 -64.78
CA GLY A 209 9.35 64.27 -63.75
C GLY A 209 8.50 63.59 -62.67
N VAL A 210 7.48 64.28 -62.17
CA VAL A 210 6.52 63.73 -61.20
C VAL A 210 5.80 62.50 -61.76
N LEU A 211 5.26 62.57 -62.98
CA LEU A 211 4.52 61.46 -63.61
C LEU A 211 5.42 60.26 -63.89
N ASN A 212 6.67 60.49 -64.31
CA ASN A 212 7.64 59.40 -64.50
C ASN A 212 7.93 58.66 -63.18
N MET A 213 8.05 59.41 -62.08
CA MET A 213 8.24 58.82 -60.75
C MET A 213 7.00 58.05 -60.29
N GLU A 214 5.80 58.62 -60.45
CA GLU A 214 4.53 57.94 -60.12
C GLU A 214 4.32 56.65 -60.93
N MET A 215 4.76 56.63 -62.19
CA MET A 215 4.75 55.44 -63.03
C MET A 215 5.71 54.35 -62.52
N LEU A 216 6.90 54.73 -62.05
CA LEU A 216 7.83 53.78 -61.41
C LEU A 216 7.26 53.22 -60.10
N ILE A 217 6.66 54.07 -59.26
CA ILE A 217 5.99 53.65 -58.02
C ILE A 217 4.87 52.65 -58.33
N SER A 218 4.04 52.95 -59.34
CA SER A 218 2.97 52.06 -59.77
C SER A 218 3.50 50.71 -60.29
N ALA A 219 4.62 50.72 -61.03
CA ALA A 219 5.28 49.51 -61.50
C ALA A 219 5.85 48.66 -60.35
N LEU A 220 6.37 49.29 -59.30
CA LEU A 220 6.81 48.60 -58.07
C LEU A 220 5.61 47.99 -57.32
N GLN A 221 4.53 48.75 -57.14
CA GLN A 221 3.33 48.30 -56.43
C GLN A 221 2.61 47.14 -57.15
N ALA A 222 2.64 47.13 -58.49
CA ALA A 222 1.99 46.09 -59.29
C ALA A 222 2.69 44.72 -59.18
N ARG A 223 3.93 44.66 -58.66
CA ARG A 223 4.66 43.40 -58.49
C ARG A 223 4.26 42.75 -57.17
N ASP A 224 3.72 41.55 -57.25
CA ASP A 224 3.48 40.70 -56.08
C ASP A 224 4.81 40.15 -55.55
N VAL A 225 5.44 40.94 -54.68
CA VAL A 225 6.76 40.65 -54.10
C VAL A 225 6.82 39.25 -53.49
N ALA A 226 5.74 38.78 -52.87
CA ALA A 226 5.70 37.47 -52.21
C ALA A 226 5.95 36.30 -53.17
N ASN A 227 5.66 36.49 -54.47
CA ASN A 227 5.71 35.45 -55.49
C ASN A 227 6.79 35.68 -56.56
N LEU A 228 7.64 36.70 -56.42
CA LEU A 228 8.76 36.93 -57.35
C LEU A 228 9.82 35.83 -57.22
N THR A 229 10.43 35.42 -58.33
CA THR A 229 11.64 34.58 -58.35
C THR A 229 12.86 35.33 -57.83
N ASP A 230 13.95 34.63 -57.50
CA ASP A 230 15.16 35.27 -56.96
C ASP A 230 15.79 36.26 -57.97
N GLU A 231 15.74 35.96 -59.26
CA GLU A 231 16.15 36.87 -60.34
C GLU A 231 15.25 38.11 -60.41
N GLN A 232 13.93 37.92 -60.27
CA GLN A 232 12.97 39.02 -60.25
C GLN A 232 13.11 39.90 -59.00
N ILE A 233 13.52 39.34 -57.87
CA ILE A 233 13.83 40.10 -56.65
C ILE A 233 15.04 41.01 -56.88
N ALA A 234 16.10 40.52 -57.53
CA ALA A 234 17.27 41.37 -57.84
C ALA A 234 16.87 42.57 -58.71
N SER A 235 16.06 42.34 -59.75
CA SER A 235 15.50 43.41 -60.59
C SER A 235 14.60 44.35 -59.80
N PHE A 236 13.75 43.83 -58.91
CA PHE A 236 12.88 44.65 -58.04
C PHE A 236 13.70 45.58 -57.14
N LEU A 237 14.75 45.08 -56.51
CA LEU A 237 15.62 45.87 -55.64
C LEU A 237 16.37 46.96 -56.42
N ASN A 238 16.77 46.68 -57.66
CA ASN A 238 17.35 47.67 -58.55
C ASN A 238 16.34 48.78 -58.89
N ASP A 239 15.10 48.42 -59.23
CA ASP A 239 14.05 49.40 -59.54
C ASP A 239 13.68 50.24 -58.32
N LEU A 240 13.67 49.64 -57.12
CA LEU A 240 13.48 50.35 -55.86
C LEU A 240 14.60 51.37 -55.60
N SER A 241 15.86 50.98 -55.84
CA SER A 241 17.00 51.88 -55.73
C SER A 241 16.92 53.03 -56.75
N ILE A 242 16.55 52.75 -58.00
CA ILE A 242 16.37 53.77 -59.04
C ILE A 242 15.29 54.76 -58.63
N ALA A 243 14.14 54.28 -58.15
CA ALA A 243 13.04 55.12 -57.69
C ALA A 243 13.49 56.07 -56.57
N ARG A 244 14.23 55.57 -55.57
CA ARG A 244 14.80 56.40 -54.50
C ARG A 244 15.77 57.46 -55.04
N THR A 245 16.70 57.08 -55.91
CA THR A 245 17.65 58.02 -56.52
C THR A 245 16.94 59.14 -57.29
N ILE A 246 15.97 58.79 -58.14
CA ILE A 246 15.20 59.78 -58.90
C ILE A 246 14.47 60.73 -57.96
N TYR A 247 13.80 60.21 -56.93
CA TYR A 247 13.08 61.04 -55.96
C TYR A 247 14.02 62.00 -55.21
N ASP A 248 15.19 61.52 -54.78
CA ASP A 248 16.18 62.33 -54.04
C ASP A 248 16.80 63.43 -54.92
N GLU A 249 16.91 63.21 -56.24
CA GLU A 249 17.37 64.21 -57.21
C GLU A 249 16.30 65.28 -57.55
N MET A 250 15.02 65.02 -57.28
CA MET A 250 13.94 66.00 -57.48
C MET A 250 14.03 67.15 -56.48
N SER A 251 13.60 68.36 -56.89
CA SER A 251 13.49 69.47 -55.93
C SER A 251 12.48 69.16 -54.84
N PHE A 252 12.67 69.69 -53.64
CA PHE A 252 11.75 69.51 -52.50
C PHE A 252 10.29 69.84 -52.83
N THR A 253 10.05 70.85 -53.67
CA THR A 253 8.71 71.20 -54.13
C THR A 253 8.13 70.17 -55.10
N SER A 254 8.96 69.54 -55.94
CA SER A 254 8.54 68.51 -56.88
C SER A 254 8.29 67.17 -56.17
N GLN A 255 9.09 66.84 -55.16
CA GLN A 255 8.88 65.67 -54.30
C GLN A 255 7.48 65.68 -53.67
N LYS A 256 7.02 66.84 -53.16
CA LYS A 256 5.68 67.01 -52.59
C LYS A 256 4.53 66.78 -53.58
N LEU A 257 4.80 66.80 -54.88
CA LEU A 257 3.81 66.57 -55.93
C LEU A 257 3.70 65.10 -56.34
N VAL A 258 4.65 64.24 -55.91
CA VAL A 258 4.64 62.79 -56.19
C VAL A 258 3.69 62.10 -55.23
N GLU A 259 2.67 61.43 -55.77
CA GLU A 259 1.73 60.63 -54.99
C GLU A 259 2.24 59.17 -54.84
N GLY A 260 2.03 58.55 -53.68
CA GLY A 260 2.32 57.13 -53.44
C GLY A 260 3.76 56.78 -53.08
N PHE A 261 4.64 57.76 -52.82
CA PHE A 261 6.04 57.50 -52.48
C PHE A 261 6.20 56.69 -51.17
N GLU A 262 5.21 56.69 -50.28
CA GLU A 262 5.19 55.84 -49.09
C GLU A 262 5.34 54.34 -49.39
N ILE A 263 4.99 53.90 -50.61
CA ILE A 263 5.18 52.52 -51.07
C ILE A 263 6.67 52.18 -51.17
N VAL A 264 7.47 53.10 -51.72
CA VAL A 264 8.93 52.94 -51.81
C VAL A 264 9.52 52.85 -50.40
N GLU A 265 9.11 53.76 -49.51
CA GLU A 265 9.56 53.76 -48.11
C GLU A 265 9.19 52.46 -47.36
N GLN A 266 8.01 51.91 -47.63
CA GLN A 266 7.56 50.65 -47.06
C GLN A 266 8.47 49.48 -47.51
N TYR A 267 8.74 49.36 -48.81
CA TYR A 267 9.60 48.29 -49.33
C TYR A 267 11.05 48.42 -48.84
N GLU A 268 11.58 49.64 -48.77
CA GLU A 268 12.90 49.88 -48.20
C GLU A 268 12.99 49.50 -46.73
N LYS A 269 11.95 49.83 -45.94
CA LYS A 269 11.87 49.40 -44.54
C LYS A 269 11.86 47.87 -44.43
N GLY A 270 11.12 47.20 -45.32
CA GLY A 270 11.12 45.74 -45.47
C GLY A 270 12.51 45.18 -45.75
N LEU A 271 13.20 45.75 -46.74
CA LEU A 271 14.57 45.39 -47.12
C LEU A 271 15.56 45.59 -45.96
N VAL A 272 15.51 46.73 -45.26
CA VAL A 272 16.37 46.99 -44.09
C VAL A 272 16.15 45.95 -42.99
N ASN A 273 14.89 45.54 -42.77
CA ASN A 273 14.60 44.48 -41.80
C ASN A 273 15.12 43.12 -42.26
N ALA A 274 15.01 42.79 -43.54
CA ALA A 274 15.55 41.57 -44.12
C ALA A 274 17.09 41.52 -44.07
N LEU A 275 17.77 42.64 -44.32
CA LEU A 275 19.23 42.76 -44.17
C LEU A 275 19.68 42.48 -42.74
N LYS A 276 18.97 43.00 -41.73
CA LYS A 276 19.23 42.66 -40.33
C LYS A 276 19.10 41.16 -40.05
N VAL A 277 18.16 40.47 -40.70
CA VAL A 277 18.05 39.00 -40.62
C VAL A 277 19.22 38.32 -41.31
N ASN A 278 19.65 38.79 -42.49
CA ASN A 278 20.85 38.27 -43.15
C ASN A 278 22.09 38.42 -42.26
N ASP A 279 22.24 39.56 -41.56
CA ASP A 279 23.34 39.79 -40.62
C ASP A 279 23.31 38.80 -39.46
N THR A 280 22.12 38.52 -38.89
CA THR A 280 22.01 37.53 -37.82
C THR A 280 22.27 36.11 -38.30
N ILE A 281 21.84 35.75 -39.52
CA ILE A 281 22.19 34.47 -40.16
C ILE A 281 23.70 34.36 -40.38
N ASN A 282 24.34 35.43 -40.86
CA ASN A 282 25.78 35.45 -41.12
C ASN A 282 26.61 35.35 -39.83
N ALA A 283 26.10 35.86 -38.72
CA ALA A 283 26.74 35.78 -37.41
C ALA A 283 26.59 34.40 -36.73
N ILE A 284 25.85 33.45 -37.32
CA ILE A 284 25.76 32.07 -36.84
C ILE A 284 27.09 31.38 -37.10
N ASN A 285 27.69 30.87 -36.03
CA ASN A 285 28.85 30.01 -36.08
C ASN A 285 28.47 28.64 -35.48
N PRO A 286 28.44 27.56 -36.27
CA PRO A 286 28.06 26.22 -35.78
C PRO A 286 29.05 25.62 -34.78
N TYR A 287 30.26 26.18 -34.68
CA TYR A 287 31.30 25.71 -33.77
C TYR A 287 31.27 26.41 -32.40
N ASP A 288 30.42 27.42 -32.23
CA ASP A 288 30.28 28.15 -30.97
C ASP A 288 29.19 27.57 -30.07
N ARG A 289 29.35 27.72 -28.76
CA ARG A 289 28.29 27.38 -27.76
C ARG A 289 26.97 28.13 -27.99
N SER A 290 27.02 29.26 -28.69
CA SER A 290 25.85 30.08 -29.04
C SER A 290 25.12 29.60 -30.29
N PHE A 291 25.53 28.49 -30.92
CA PHE A 291 24.97 28.00 -32.17
C PHE A 291 23.43 27.88 -32.12
N TYR A 292 22.89 27.19 -31.11
CA TYR A 292 21.45 27.04 -30.94
C TYR A 292 20.73 28.37 -30.71
N THR A 293 21.25 29.22 -29.82
CA THR A 293 20.58 30.48 -29.47
C THR A 293 20.59 31.48 -30.62
N LYS A 294 21.70 31.57 -31.36
CA LYS A 294 21.81 32.43 -32.56
C LYS A 294 20.94 31.91 -33.71
N THR A 295 20.93 30.61 -33.97
CA THR A 295 20.07 30.00 -35.01
C THR A 295 18.60 30.25 -34.69
N THR A 296 18.18 30.00 -33.45
CA THR A 296 16.80 30.26 -33.00
C THR A 296 16.44 31.75 -33.08
N LEU A 297 17.38 32.65 -32.78
CA LEU A 297 17.17 34.09 -32.92
C LEU A 297 16.93 34.48 -34.38
N ALA A 298 17.75 33.98 -35.30
CA ALA A 298 17.61 34.24 -36.73
C ALA A 298 16.28 33.70 -37.28
N VAL A 299 15.87 32.47 -36.89
CA VAL A 299 14.55 31.90 -37.23
C VAL A 299 13.42 32.81 -36.73
N LYS A 300 13.45 33.21 -35.44
CA LYS A 300 12.42 34.10 -34.88
C LYS A 300 12.36 35.46 -35.54
N GLN A 301 13.50 36.02 -35.94
CA GLN A 301 13.53 37.31 -36.65
C GLN A 301 12.98 37.16 -38.07
N TYR A 302 13.33 36.09 -38.78
CA TYR A 302 12.77 35.76 -40.09
C TYR A 302 11.25 35.57 -40.03
N GLU A 303 10.75 34.83 -39.04
CA GLU A 303 9.31 34.56 -38.88
C GLU A 303 8.49 35.83 -38.59
N ARG A 304 9.11 36.86 -37.99
CA ARG A 304 8.47 38.16 -37.73
C ARG A 304 8.34 39.04 -38.97
N LEU A 305 9.08 38.75 -40.04
CA LEU A 305 8.95 39.46 -41.31
C LEU A 305 7.62 39.09 -41.98
N SER A 306 7.04 40.06 -42.69
CA SER A 306 5.88 39.80 -43.55
C SER A 306 6.26 38.83 -44.68
N LEU A 307 5.28 38.16 -45.30
CA LEU A 307 5.56 37.21 -46.40
C LEU A 307 6.31 37.87 -47.56
N ALA A 308 5.99 39.14 -47.87
CA ALA A 308 6.70 39.92 -48.87
C ALA A 308 8.16 40.20 -48.45
N ASP A 309 8.38 40.68 -47.21
CA ASP A 309 9.72 41.04 -46.73
C ASP A 309 10.67 39.83 -46.63
N ARG A 310 10.13 38.63 -46.38
CA ARG A 310 10.91 37.39 -46.34
C ARG A 310 11.62 37.10 -47.67
N ARG A 311 11.06 37.53 -48.82
CA ARG A 311 11.69 37.35 -50.13
C ARG A 311 12.96 38.18 -50.30
N PHE A 312 13.17 39.20 -49.47
CA PHE A 312 14.43 39.98 -49.45
C PHE A 312 15.54 39.31 -48.62
N VAL A 313 15.27 38.20 -47.92
CA VAL A 313 16.27 37.47 -47.11
C VAL A 313 17.04 36.48 -48.00
N GLN A 314 18.21 36.90 -48.47
CA GLN A 314 19.04 36.13 -49.41
C GLN A 314 19.71 34.90 -48.77
N ASN A 315 20.00 34.93 -47.47
CA ASN A 315 20.76 33.87 -46.80
C ASN A 315 19.88 32.80 -46.13
N TYR A 316 18.59 32.72 -46.47
CA TYR A 316 17.67 31.79 -45.83
C TYR A 316 18.07 30.31 -45.99
N LEU A 317 18.53 29.89 -47.18
CA LEU A 317 19.00 28.52 -47.41
C LEU A 317 20.12 28.13 -46.43
N LYS A 318 21.02 29.06 -46.12
CA LYS A 318 22.07 28.85 -45.11
C LYS A 318 21.46 28.65 -43.72
N LEU A 319 20.48 29.47 -43.34
CA LEU A 319 19.77 29.31 -42.06
C LEU A 319 19.09 27.93 -41.97
N GLU A 320 18.41 27.50 -43.03
CA GLU A 320 17.75 26.20 -43.11
C GLU A 320 18.72 25.05 -42.83
N THR A 321 19.93 25.09 -43.39
CA THR A 321 20.96 24.06 -43.12
C THR A 321 21.38 23.97 -41.65
N TYR A 322 21.20 25.05 -40.86
CA TYR A 322 21.58 25.11 -39.45
C TYR A 322 20.47 24.72 -38.47
N MET A 323 19.20 24.79 -38.87
CA MET A 323 18.06 24.63 -37.95
C MET A 323 18.11 23.30 -37.20
N GLU A 324 18.20 22.18 -37.93
CA GLU A 324 18.14 20.86 -37.32
C GLU A 324 19.42 20.46 -36.56
N PRO A 325 20.64 20.71 -37.08
CA PRO A 325 21.87 20.52 -36.31
C PRO A 325 21.90 21.32 -35.01
N ALA A 326 21.40 22.56 -35.02
CA ALA A 326 21.32 23.40 -33.82
C ALA A 326 20.39 22.81 -32.75
N ASN A 327 19.24 22.27 -33.17
CA ASN A 327 18.30 21.60 -32.27
C ASN A 327 18.93 20.37 -31.62
N ILE A 328 19.53 19.49 -32.42
CA ILE A 328 20.20 18.27 -31.93
C ILE A 328 21.35 18.64 -30.97
N PHE A 329 22.17 19.62 -31.34
CA PHE A 329 23.26 20.13 -30.48
C PHE A 329 22.75 20.52 -29.08
N ASN A 330 21.64 21.26 -29.01
CA ASN A 330 21.06 21.72 -27.75
C ASN A 330 20.35 20.61 -26.97
N GLU A 331 19.66 19.69 -27.65
CA GLU A 331 19.02 18.54 -27.01
C GLU A 331 20.04 17.57 -26.41
N LEU A 332 21.15 17.30 -27.11
CA LEU A 332 22.28 16.53 -26.58
C LEU A 332 22.85 17.17 -25.32
N ALA A 333 23.06 18.49 -25.31
CA ALA A 333 23.56 19.21 -24.15
C ALA A 333 22.59 19.17 -22.94
N LYS A 334 21.31 18.91 -23.17
CA LYS A 334 20.27 18.83 -22.13
C LYS A 334 19.93 17.40 -21.72
N LEU A 335 20.56 16.41 -22.35
CA LEU A 335 20.30 15.02 -22.08
C LEU A 335 20.68 14.68 -20.62
N ARG A 336 19.78 14.04 -19.88
CA ARG A 336 20.01 13.65 -18.48
C ARG A 336 19.57 12.22 -18.26
N THR A 337 20.49 11.38 -17.80
CA THR A 337 20.25 9.97 -17.43
C THR A 337 19.17 9.78 -16.36
N THR A 338 18.82 10.84 -15.63
CA THR A 338 17.70 10.84 -14.67
C THR A 338 16.32 10.94 -15.31
N SER A 339 16.23 11.22 -16.62
CA SER A 339 14.95 11.31 -17.31
C SER A 339 14.36 9.92 -17.57
N ARG A 340 13.07 9.72 -17.29
CA ARG A 340 12.35 8.49 -17.65
C ARG A 340 12.31 8.23 -19.16
N THR A 341 12.45 9.28 -19.96
CA THR A 341 12.47 9.19 -21.43
C THR A 341 13.88 9.19 -22.00
N TYR A 342 14.93 9.02 -21.17
CA TYR A 342 16.32 9.10 -21.62
C TYR A 342 16.62 8.16 -22.78
N ALA A 343 16.37 6.85 -22.62
CA ALA A 343 16.66 5.87 -23.67
C ALA A 343 15.89 6.14 -24.98
N ALA A 344 14.60 6.46 -24.88
CA ALA A 344 13.80 6.84 -26.04
C ALA A 344 14.30 8.13 -26.71
N GLY A 345 14.73 9.11 -25.91
CA GLY A 345 15.31 10.36 -26.39
C GLY A 345 16.65 10.16 -27.11
N VAL A 346 17.50 9.25 -26.62
CA VAL A 346 18.75 8.86 -27.29
C VAL A 346 18.47 8.25 -28.66
N VAL A 347 17.54 7.28 -28.74
CA VAL A 347 17.14 6.66 -30.01
C VAL A 347 16.57 7.69 -30.99
N ALA A 348 15.71 8.59 -30.52
CA ALA A 348 15.15 9.65 -31.36
C ALA A 348 16.22 10.64 -31.86
N LEU A 349 17.17 11.02 -31.01
CA LEU A 349 18.30 11.88 -31.38
C LEU A 349 19.21 11.21 -32.40
N ARG A 350 19.49 9.90 -32.25
CA ARG A 350 20.24 9.14 -33.24
C ARG A 350 19.57 9.13 -34.59
N ALA A 351 18.27 8.81 -34.66
CA ALA A 351 17.53 8.83 -35.92
C ALA A 351 17.57 10.21 -36.61
N ARG A 352 17.38 11.30 -35.84
CA ARG A 352 17.46 12.68 -36.36
C ARG A 352 18.87 13.05 -36.82
N TYR A 353 19.89 12.66 -36.06
CA TYR A 353 21.29 12.85 -36.43
C TYR A 353 21.66 12.10 -37.70
N ASP A 354 21.20 10.86 -37.85
CA ASP A 354 21.49 10.02 -39.01
C ASP A 354 20.84 10.56 -40.30
N ALA A 355 19.66 11.20 -40.18
CA ALA A 355 18.95 11.87 -41.26
C ALA A 355 19.62 13.17 -41.74
N LEU A 356 20.58 13.71 -41.00
CA LEU A 356 21.37 14.87 -41.45
C LEU A 356 22.30 14.48 -42.61
N THR A 357 22.55 15.43 -43.51
CA THR A 357 23.63 15.32 -44.50
C THR A 357 25.01 15.33 -43.83
N ASP A 358 26.03 14.83 -44.51
CA ASP A 358 27.40 14.78 -43.97
C ASP A 358 27.93 16.17 -43.57
N ALA A 359 27.62 17.20 -44.36
CA ALA A 359 27.99 18.58 -44.04
C ALA A 359 27.28 19.07 -42.76
N GLN A 360 26.00 18.74 -42.59
CA GLN A 360 25.22 19.13 -41.40
C GLN A 360 25.66 18.39 -40.13
N LYS A 361 26.07 17.13 -40.25
CA LYS A 361 26.61 16.35 -39.12
C LYS A 361 27.84 17.02 -38.50
N LEU A 362 28.65 17.71 -39.30
CA LEU A 362 29.82 18.48 -38.81
C LEU A 362 29.44 19.70 -37.94
N TYR A 363 28.21 20.20 -38.02
CA TYR A 363 27.73 21.30 -37.19
C TYR A 363 27.31 20.85 -35.78
N VAL A 364 27.04 19.55 -35.59
CA VAL A 364 26.76 18.98 -34.27
C VAL A 364 28.08 18.60 -33.60
N THR A 365 28.80 19.63 -33.15
CA THR A 365 30.15 19.50 -32.59
C THR A 365 30.22 18.69 -31.29
N ASN A 366 29.10 18.51 -30.60
CA ASN A 366 28.96 17.69 -29.39
C ASN A 366 28.40 16.28 -29.67
N SER A 367 28.49 15.78 -30.90
CA SER A 367 28.01 14.44 -31.28
C SER A 367 28.62 13.30 -30.46
N ALA A 368 29.80 13.47 -29.86
CA ALA A 368 30.38 12.49 -28.93
C ALA A 368 29.47 12.22 -27.71
N LEU A 369 28.66 13.20 -27.27
CA LEU A 369 27.68 13.00 -26.21
C LEU A 369 26.57 12.02 -26.60
N LEU A 370 26.28 11.89 -27.90
CA LEU A 370 25.29 10.93 -28.38
C LEU A 370 25.82 9.50 -28.24
N THR A 371 27.07 9.26 -28.66
CA THR A 371 27.72 7.96 -28.48
C THR A 371 27.84 7.59 -27.00
N GLU A 372 28.28 8.54 -26.16
CA GLU A 372 28.35 8.31 -24.70
C GLU A 372 26.96 7.97 -24.12
N ALA A 373 25.90 8.63 -24.61
CA ALA A 373 24.55 8.35 -24.17
C ALA A 373 24.04 6.97 -24.61
N GLU A 374 24.42 6.53 -25.81
CA GLU A 374 24.11 5.19 -26.32
C GLU A 374 24.82 4.10 -25.51
N ASP A 375 26.12 4.27 -25.26
CA ASP A 375 26.89 3.35 -24.43
C ASP A 375 26.26 3.20 -23.04
N LYS A 376 25.73 4.29 -22.47
CA LYS A 376 24.98 4.28 -21.20
C LYS A 376 23.69 3.49 -21.28
N VAL A 377 22.94 3.60 -22.39
CA VAL A 377 21.72 2.81 -22.60
C VAL A 377 22.06 1.33 -22.78
N ILE A 378 23.08 1.01 -23.58
CA ILE A 378 23.52 -0.37 -23.84
C ILE A 378 23.98 -1.05 -22.54
N ALA A 379 24.79 -0.37 -21.73
CA ALA A 379 25.26 -0.91 -20.45
C ALA A 379 24.10 -1.20 -19.49
N ALA A 380 23.11 -0.32 -19.41
CA ALA A 380 21.92 -0.56 -18.59
C ALA A 380 21.09 -1.73 -19.12
N GLN A 381 20.88 -1.82 -20.44
CA GLN A 381 20.14 -2.91 -21.09
C GLN A 381 20.82 -4.28 -20.90
N ALA A 382 22.15 -4.33 -20.91
CA ALA A 382 22.89 -5.55 -20.62
C ALA A 382 22.56 -6.09 -19.21
N VAL A 383 22.54 -5.21 -18.21
CA VAL A 383 22.14 -5.56 -16.84
C VAL A 383 20.66 -5.96 -16.76
N GLU A 384 19.77 -5.25 -17.47
CA GLU A 384 18.36 -5.65 -17.53
C GLU A 384 18.17 -7.05 -18.12
N SER A 385 18.98 -7.44 -19.11
CA SER A 385 18.97 -8.79 -19.68
C SER A 385 19.42 -9.82 -18.66
N LEU A 386 20.56 -9.61 -17.98
CA LEU A 386 21.05 -10.50 -16.93
C LEU A 386 19.99 -10.74 -15.87
N ILE A 387 19.32 -9.69 -15.39
CA ILE A 387 18.24 -9.80 -14.39
C ILE A 387 17.05 -10.60 -14.93
N ARG A 388 16.70 -10.42 -16.20
CA ARG A 388 15.58 -11.12 -16.86
C ARG A 388 15.86 -12.60 -17.07
N ASP A 389 17.13 -12.97 -17.22
CA ASP A 389 17.54 -14.35 -17.49
C ASP A 389 17.66 -15.19 -16.19
N ILE A 390 17.77 -14.55 -15.01
CA ILE A 390 17.84 -15.23 -13.69
C ILE A 390 16.74 -16.29 -13.48
N PRO A 391 15.44 -16.02 -13.73
CA PRO A 391 14.39 -17.04 -13.55
C PRO A 391 14.55 -18.28 -14.43
N SER A 392 15.27 -18.16 -15.55
CA SER A 392 15.52 -19.25 -16.49
C SER A 392 16.83 -20.01 -16.19
N ALA A 393 17.60 -19.55 -15.20
CA ALA A 393 18.83 -20.21 -14.77
C ALA A 393 18.53 -21.58 -14.15
N GLN A 394 19.44 -22.53 -14.35
CA GLN A 394 19.36 -23.82 -13.65
C GLN A 394 19.57 -23.59 -12.14
N ALA A 395 18.95 -24.42 -11.32
CA ALA A 395 18.94 -24.20 -9.87
C ALA A 395 20.34 -24.17 -9.24
N ASN A 396 21.27 -24.97 -9.76
CA ASN A 396 22.67 -25.06 -9.33
C ASN A 396 23.55 -23.86 -9.71
N VAL A 397 23.09 -22.99 -10.61
CA VAL A 397 23.80 -21.76 -11.02
C VAL A 397 23.02 -20.49 -10.67
N PHE A 398 21.86 -20.61 -10.00
CA PHE A 398 21.01 -19.47 -9.62
C PHE A 398 21.78 -18.45 -8.79
N VAL A 399 22.56 -18.90 -7.79
CA VAL A 399 23.35 -18.02 -6.93
C VAL A 399 24.39 -17.25 -7.74
N ASP A 400 25.08 -17.92 -8.67
CA ASP A 400 26.07 -17.30 -9.55
C ASP A 400 25.44 -16.29 -10.53
N ALA A 401 24.28 -16.62 -11.12
CA ALA A 401 23.55 -15.72 -12.01
C ALA A 401 23.11 -14.43 -11.31
N VAL A 402 22.64 -14.53 -10.06
CA VAL A 402 22.29 -13.35 -9.24
C VAL A 402 23.54 -12.53 -8.90
N ALA A 403 24.65 -13.19 -8.56
CA ALA A 403 25.91 -12.52 -8.27
C ALA A 403 26.47 -11.79 -9.51
N GLU A 404 26.40 -12.40 -10.68
CA GLU A 404 26.81 -11.79 -11.96
C GLU A 404 25.97 -10.54 -12.28
N ALA A 405 24.64 -10.63 -12.17
CA ALA A 405 23.75 -9.48 -12.36
C ALA A 405 24.02 -8.36 -11.35
N GLU A 406 24.33 -8.70 -10.10
CA GLU A 406 24.70 -7.74 -9.06
C GLU A 406 26.03 -7.03 -9.35
N GLU A 407 27.07 -7.77 -9.73
CA GLU A 407 28.37 -7.18 -10.09
C GLU A 407 28.27 -6.31 -11.34
N ALA A 408 27.53 -6.73 -12.36
CA ALA A 408 27.25 -5.94 -13.54
C ALA A 408 26.51 -4.63 -13.19
N TYR A 409 25.50 -4.68 -12.30
CA TYR A 409 24.81 -3.48 -11.81
C TYR A 409 25.72 -2.55 -10.98
N LYS A 410 26.62 -3.10 -10.16
CA LYS A 410 27.59 -2.32 -9.37
C LYS A 410 28.59 -1.59 -10.25
N ALA A 411 28.99 -2.21 -11.37
CA ALA A 411 29.93 -1.63 -12.33
C ALA A 411 29.35 -0.40 -13.07
N LEU A 412 28.02 -0.26 -13.15
CA LEU A 412 27.36 0.91 -13.73
C LEU A 412 27.60 2.19 -12.91
N ASP A 413 27.68 3.34 -13.57
CA ASP A 413 27.70 4.64 -12.91
C ASP A 413 26.33 5.00 -12.29
N ALA A 414 26.29 6.08 -11.50
CA ALA A 414 25.06 6.50 -10.80
C ALA A 414 23.90 6.91 -11.73
N GLY A 415 24.21 7.36 -12.95
CA GLY A 415 23.24 7.67 -13.99
C GLY A 415 22.72 6.41 -14.68
N GLN A 416 23.63 5.52 -15.11
CA GLN A 416 23.31 4.25 -15.75
C GLN A 416 22.45 3.34 -14.85
N ARG A 417 22.74 3.28 -13.54
CA ARG A 417 21.92 2.51 -12.58
C ARG A 417 20.45 2.93 -12.53
N LYS A 418 20.13 4.20 -12.82
CA LYS A 418 18.75 4.68 -12.86
C LYS A 418 17.99 4.26 -14.12
N LEU A 419 18.72 3.82 -15.15
CA LEU A 419 18.15 3.33 -16.40
C LEU A 419 17.73 1.85 -16.31
N VAL A 420 18.25 1.09 -15.35
CA VAL A 420 17.90 -0.33 -15.13
C VAL A 420 16.51 -0.41 -14.51
N GLY A 421 15.49 -0.63 -15.33
CA GLY A 421 14.07 -0.60 -14.94
C GLY A 421 13.65 -1.78 -14.06
N ASN A 422 14.30 -2.94 -14.19
CA ASN A 422 13.99 -4.16 -13.44
C ASN A 422 14.90 -4.39 -12.22
N TYR A 423 15.58 -3.37 -11.71
CA TYR A 423 16.42 -3.49 -10.51
C TYR A 423 15.64 -3.97 -9.26
N ALA A 424 14.32 -3.73 -9.21
CA ALA A 424 13.49 -4.24 -8.12
C ALA A 424 13.50 -5.78 -8.06
N ASP A 425 13.54 -6.44 -9.21
CA ASP A 425 13.54 -7.91 -9.32
C ASP A 425 14.88 -8.47 -8.83
N LEU A 426 16.00 -7.83 -9.20
CA LEU A 426 17.32 -8.18 -8.67
C LEU A 426 17.35 -8.18 -7.14
N ARG A 427 16.74 -7.19 -6.48
CA ARG A 427 16.65 -7.15 -5.01
C ARG A 427 15.85 -8.31 -4.43
N VAL A 428 14.82 -8.78 -5.14
CA VAL A 428 14.06 -9.97 -4.72
C VAL A 428 14.96 -11.19 -4.81
N PHE A 429 15.66 -11.39 -5.93
CA PHE A 429 16.57 -12.53 -6.09
C PHE A 429 17.73 -12.51 -5.08
N GLN A 430 18.31 -11.34 -4.79
CA GLN A 430 19.32 -11.17 -3.74
C GLN A 430 18.82 -11.63 -2.36
N LYS A 431 17.56 -11.33 -2.04
CA LYS A 431 16.93 -11.79 -0.79
C LYS A 431 16.74 -13.30 -0.80
N THR A 432 16.32 -13.88 -1.92
CA THR A 432 16.20 -15.34 -2.09
C THR A 432 17.56 -16.02 -1.91
N VAL A 433 18.62 -15.55 -2.59
CA VAL A 433 20.00 -16.06 -2.40
C VAL A 433 20.40 -16.02 -0.93
N LYS A 434 20.22 -14.88 -0.24
CA LYS A 434 20.54 -14.77 1.19
C LYS A 434 19.82 -15.81 2.05
N ASN A 435 18.55 -16.08 1.76
CA ASN A 435 17.78 -17.08 2.48
C ASN A 435 18.27 -18.50 2.17
N VAL A 436 18.46 -18.82 0.89
CA VAL A 436 18.98 -20.11 0.40
C VAL A 436 20.34 -20.41 1.03
N THR A 437 21.31 -19.50 0.92
CA THR A 437 22.65 -19.67 1.51
C THR A 437 22.60 -19.86 3.02
N ARG A 438 21.66 -19.19 3.73
CA ARG A 438 21.49 -19.40 5.17
C ARG A 438 20.97 -20.80 5.49
N VAL A 439 20.10 -21.36 4.64
CA VAL A 439 19.65 -22.75 4.77
C VAL A 439 20.81 -23.70 4.49
N GLU A 440 21.55 -23.50 3.40
CA GLU A 440 22.70 -24.32 3.04
C GLU A 440 23.75 -24.35 4.15
N GLN A 441 24.11 -23.19 4.71
CA GLN A 441 25.02 -23.10 5.86
C GLN A 441 24.49 -23.82 7.11
N ALA A 442 23.17 -23.80 7.35
CA ALA A 442 22.57 -24.50 8.48
C ALA A 442 22.61 -26.01 8.27
N ILE A 443 22.48 -26.47 7.03
CA ILE A 443 22.61 -27.88 6.64
C ILE A 443 24.07 -28.34 6.73
N ASP A 444 25.02 -27.55 6.21
CA ASP A 444 26.46 -27.85 6.26
C ASP A 444 26.99 -27.92 7.70
N ALA A 445 26.37 -27.19 8.63
CA ALA A 445 26.69 -27.23 10.04
C ALA A 445 26.15 -28.48 10.77
N ILE A 446 25.35 -29.33 10.10
CA ILE A 446 24.86 -30.56 10.69
C ILE A 446 26.01 -31.57 10.75
N ASP A 447 26.42 -31.87 11.98
CA ASP A 447 27.40 -32.87 12.31
C ASP A 447 26.72 -34.01 13.07
N ILE A 448 26.87 -35.23 12.56
CA ILE A 448 26.26 -36.46 13.11
C ILE A 448 26.82 -36.83 14.48
N ASP A 449 28.05 -36.41 14.80
CA ASP A 449 28.71 -36.68 16.08
C ASP A 449 28.39 -35.60 17.13
N ASN A 450 27.67 -34.55 16.73
CA ASN A 450 27.35 -33.44 17.60
C ASN A 450 26.22 -33.77 18.57
N THR A 451 26.44 -33.57 19.87
CA THR A 451 25.39 -33.72 20.91
C THR A 451 24.11 -32.91 20.65
N LYS A 452 24.17 -31.85 19.82
CA LYS A 452 23.04 -31.02 19.40
C LYS A 452 22.48 -31.39 18.03
N PHE A 453 22.86 -32.54 17.45
CA PHE A 453 22.43 -33.00 16.12
C PHE A 453 20.93 -32.80 15.88
N THR A 454 20.07 -33.27 16.79
CA THR A 454 18.61 -33.12 16.64
C THR A 454 18.16 -31.66 16.57
N ASN A 455 18.79 -30.76 17.34
CA ASN A 455 18.51 -29.34 17.30
C ASN A 455 19.03 -28.68 16.01
N LEU A 456 20.20 -29.09 15.52
CA LEU A 456 20.78 -28.59 14.27
C LEU A 456 19.89 -28.98 13.08
N VAL A 457 19.56 -30.27 12.95
CA VAL A 457 18.65 -30.78 11.91
C VAL A 457 17.29 -30.10 11.99
N THR A 458 16.68 -30.01 13.18
CA THR A 458 15.37 -29.35 13.33
C THR A 458 15.43 -27.87 12.97
N SER A 459 16.53 -27.19 13.28
CA SER A 459 16.72 -25.78 12.95
C SER A 459 16.92 -25.56 11.45
N ALA A 460 17.75 -26.40 10.81
CA ALA A 460 17.97 -26.39 9.37
C ALA A 460 16.68 -26.72 8.62
N GLN A 461 15.93 -27.75 9.04
CA GLN A 461 14.63 -28.10 8.47
C GLN A 461 13.64 -26.93 8.59
N ARG A 462 13.53 -26.28 9.75
CA ARG A 462 12.66 -25.10 9.91
C ARG A 462 13.05 -23.92 9.04
N LEU A 463 14.34 -23.75 8.73
CA LEU A 463 14.79 -22.72 7.81
C LEU A 463 14.44 -23.10 6.36
N TYR A 464 14.62 -24.36 5.99
CA TYR A 464 14.22 -24.91 4.70
C TYR A 464 12.71 -24.81 4.46
N ASP A 465 11.88 -25.16 5.44
CA ASP A 465 10.42 -25.11 5.37
C ASP A 465 9.86 -23.68 5.28
N ARG A 466 10.67 -22.67 5.64
CA ARG A 466 10.30 -21.25 5.50
C ARG A 466 10.55 -20.70 4.10
N LEU A 467 11.37 -21.38 3.29
CA LEU A 467 11.52 -21.04 1.88
C LEU A 467 10.24 -21.38 1.13
N LEU A 468 9.93 -20.60 0.09
CA LEU A 468 8.83 -20.95 -0.81
C LEU A 468 9.19 -22.25 -1.57
N PRO A 469 8.21 -23.06 -1.99
CA PRO A 469 8.49 -24.27 -2.79
C PRO A 469 9.32 -23.98 -4.06
N THR A 470 9.12 -22.82 -4.66
CA THR A 470 9.90 -22.34 -5.83
C THR A 470 11.32 -21.89 -5.48
N GLU A 471 11.62 -21.62 -4.21
CA GLU A 471 12.96 -21.26 -3.72
C GLU A 471 13.72 -22.48 -3.19
N GLN A 472 13.01 -23.47 -2.66
CA GLN A 472 13.58 -24.72 -2.13
C GLN A 472 14.38 -25.51 -3.16
N ILE A 473 14.07 -25.35 -4.46
CA ILE A 473 14.83 -25.96 -5.55
C ILE A 473 16.27 -25.47 -5.63
N TYR A 474 16.56 -24.26 -5.11
CA TYR A 474 17.89 -23.65 -5.17
C TYR A 474 18.84 -24.15 -4.08
N VAL A 475 18.33 -24.79 -3.02
CA VAL A 475 19.14 -25.36 -1.94
C VAL A 475 19.80 -26.65 -2.44
N GLN A 476 21.11 -26.62 -2.65
CA GLN A 476 21.84 -27.72 -3.28
C GLN A 476 22.01 -28.93 -2.36
N ASN A 477 22.21 -28.69 -1.07
CA ASN A 477 22.48 -29.73 -0.06
C ASN A 477 21.21 -30.25 0.64
N LYS A 478 20.01 -30.03 0.09
CA LYS A 478 18.72 -30.41 0.70
C LYS A 478 18.60 -31.91 0.99
N ASP A 479 19.29 -32.75 0.21
CA ASP A 479 19.29 -34.21 0.31
C ASP A 479 19.80 -34.68 1.68
N VAL A 480 20.64 -33.88 2.33
CA VAL A 480 21.11 -34.11 3.71
C VAL A 480 19.94 -34.10 4.69
N LEU A 481 18.98 -33.18 4.51
CA LEU A 481 17.79 -33.11 5.36
C LEU A 481 16.86 -34.30 5.13
N GLU A 482 16.72 -34.78 3.89
CA GLU A 482 15.91 -35.98 3.60
C GLU A 482 16.41 -37.20 4.37
N ASN A 483 17.73 -37.34 4.51
CA ASN A 483 18.36 -38.44 5.25
C ASN A 483 18.34 -38.23 6.77
N TYR A 484 18.57 -37.00 7.25
CA TYR A 484 18.80 -36.73 8.67
C TYR A 484 17.53 -36.33 9.45
N ALA A 485 16.53 -35.76 8.79
CA ALA A 485 15.28 -35.35 9.45
C ALA A 485 14.51 -36.53 10.06
N PRO A 486 14.34 -37.69 9.39
CA PRO A 486 13.72 -38.87 9.99
C PRO A 486 14.46 -39.35 11.25
N VAL A 487 15.80 -39.32 11.22
CA VAL A 487 16.64 -39.71 12.36
C VAL A 487 16.46 -38.73 13.53
N SER A 488 16.55 -37.43 13.27
CA SER A 488 16.33 -36.40 14.28
C SER A 488 14.95 -36.51 14.93
N GLN A 489 13.90 -36.77 14.14
CA GLN A 489 12.54 -36.95 14.64
C GLN A 489 12.43 -38.20 15.52
N PHE A 490 13.01 -39.32 15.07
CA PHE A 490 13.07 -40.55 15.87
C PHE A 490 13.79 -40.33 17.21
N LEU A 491 15.00 -39.75 17.18
CA LEU A 491 15.80 -39.43 18.38
C LEU A 491 15.07 -38.47 19.34
N THR A 492 14.35 -37.49 18.80
CA THR A 492 13.53 -36.56 19.58
C THR A 492 12.34 -37.25 20.24
N THR A 493 11.73 -38.21 19.56
CA THR A 493 10.55 -38.94 20.06
C THR A 493 10.96 -39.95 21.12
N ILE A 494 12.01 -40.75 20.87
CA ILE A 494 12.50 -41.75 21.83
C ILE A 494 13.05 -41.12 23.11
N SER A 495 13.69 -39.96 23.03
CA SER A 495 14.19 -39.25 24.22
C SER A 495 13.06 -38.73 25.14
N LYS A 496 11.84 -38.61 24.63
CA LYS A 496 10.65 -38.18 25.39
C LYS A 496 9.84 -39.35 25.97
N LEU A 497 10.22 -40.59 25.66
CA LEU A 497 9.51 -41.77 26.10
C LEU A 497 9.52 -41.90 27.63
N ARG A 498 8.34 -42.11 28.25
CA ARG A 498 8.17 -42.19 29.71
C ARG A 498 7.12 -43.23 30.09
N THR A 499 7.46 -44.16 30.98
CA THR A 499 6.54 -45.24 31.43
C THR A 499 5.28 -44.76 32.14
N THR A 500 5.23 -43.49 32.54
CA THR A 500 4.02 -42.85 33.08
C THR A 500 3.04 -42.38 32.00
N SER A 501 3.43 -42.41 30.72
CA SER A 501 2.55 -42.06 29.60
C SER A 501 1.46 -43.12 29.45
N ARG A 502 0.21 -42.69 29.26
CA ARG A 502 -0.90 -43.59 28.96
C ARG A 502 -0.73 -44.31 27.62
N THR A 503 -0.02 -43.68 26.69
CA THR A 503 0.26 -44.21 25.34
C THR A 503 1.61 -44.91 25.28
N TYR A 504 2.31 -45.16 26.40
CA TYR A 504 3.69 -45.68 26.36
C TYR A 504 3.86 -46.93 25.50
N ARG A 505 2.94 -47.89 25.57
CA ARG A 505 2.97 -49.10 24.72
C ARG A 505 2.85 -48.77 23.23
N ASP A 506 1.90 -47.90 22.89
CA ASP A 506 1.66 -47.46 21.51
C ASP A 506 2.85 -46.62 20.99
N ASP A 507 3.41 -45.76 21.83
CA ASP A 507 4.57 -44.93 21.53
C ASP A 507 5.80 -45.81 21.25
N VAL A 508 6.03 -46.87 22.04
CA VAL A 508 7.12 -47.84 21.80
C VAL A 508 6.92 -48.59 20.49
N LEU A 509 5.70 -49.07 20.22
CA LEU A 509 5.39 -49.77 18.97
C LEU A 509 5.54 -48.85 17.74
N SER A 510 5.07 -47.61 17.85
CA SER A 510 5.28 -46.59 16.83
C SER A 510 6.77 -46.28 16.63
N LEU A 511 7.56 -46.17 17.70
CA LEU A 511 9.01 -45.97 17.62
C LEU A 511 9.71 -47.15 16.94
N ARG A 512 9.27 -48.39 17.18
CA ARG A 512 9.78 -49.58 16.48
C ARG A 512 9.52 -49.50 14.98
N HIS A 513 8.29 -49.19 14.59
CA HIS A 513 7.96 -49.01 13.17
C HIS A 513 8.73 -47.85 12.53
N GLN A 514 8.88 -46.73 13.24
CA GLN A 514 9.70 -45.61 12.75
C GLN A 514 11.16 -46.03 12.54
N TYR A 515 11.74 -46.79 13.49
CA TYR A 515 13.11 -47.29 13.38
C TYR A 515 13.28 -48.29 12.23
N GLU A 516 12.31 -49.17 12.00
CA GLU A 516 12.32 -50.14 10.89
C GLU A 516 12.21 -49.46 9.53
N ALA A 517 11.47 -48.35 9.45
CA ALA A 517 11.31 -47.55 8.25
C ALA A 517 12.54 -46.68 7.91
N LEU A 518 13.50 -46.51 8.83
CA LEU A 518 14.75 -45.81 8.56
C LEU A 518 15.59 -46.60 7.53
N THR A 519 16.29 -45.89 6.66
CA THR A 519 17.32 -46.49 5.79
C THR A 519 18.48 -47.03 6.63
N GLU A 520 19.30 -47.92 6.06
CA GLU A 520 20.46 -48.46 6.78
C GLU A 520 21.46 -47.37 7.19
N GLU A 521 21.62 -46.34 6.37
CA GLU A 521 22.45 -45.19 6.71
C GLU A 521 21.84 -44.37 7.86
N ALA A 522 20.52 -44.11 7.82
CA ALA A 522 19.81 -43.43 8.90
C ALA A 522 19.88 -44.21 10.23
N LYS A 523 19.85 -45.55 10.18
CA LYS A 523 20.04 -46.40 11.37
C LYS A 523 21.44 -46.27 11.97
N ARG A 524 22.49 -46.23 11.13
CA ARG A 524 23.88 -46.00 11.57
C ARG A 524 24.04 -44.64 12.26
N ILE A 525 23.38 -43.59 11.76
CA ILE A 525 23.42 -42.26 12.40
C ILE A 525 22.74 -42.28 13.77
N ALA A 526 21.70 -43.11 13.96
CA ALA A 526 21.01 -43.22 15.25
C ALA A 526 21.79 -44.04 16.30
N GLU A 527 22.73 -44.89 15.87
CA GLU A 527 23.44 -45.86 16.72
C GLU A 527 24.28 -45.21 17.84
N PRO A 528 25.13 -44.18 17.57
CA PRO A 528 25.90 -43.49 18.62
C PRO A 528 25.05 -42.86 19.72
N TYR A 529 23.75 -42.63 19.48
CA TYR A 529 22.82 -42.03 20.45
C TYR A 529 22.17 -43.07 21.39
N GLY A 530 22.52 -44.36 21.25
CA GLY A 530 21.99 -45.44 22.08
C GLY A 530 20.47 -45.61 21.94
N ALA A 531 19.92 -45.20 20.80
CA ALA A 531 18.48 -45.18 20.60
C ALA A 531 17.89 -46.59 20.47
N LEU A 532 18.59 -47.50 19.79
CA LEU A 532 18.16 -48.89 19.68
C LEU A 532 18.16 -49.57 21.06
N ASP A 533 19.19 -49.35 21.88
CA ASP A 533 19.27 -49.92 23.23
C ASP A 533 18.11 -49.44 24.11
N LYS A 534 17.80 -48.13 24.07
CA LYS A 534 16.66 -47.57 24.79
C LYS A 534 15.33 -48.15 24.32
N LEU A 535 15.17 -48.36 23.02
CA LEU A 535 13.97 -48.96 22.46
C LEU A 535 13.82 -50.43 22.89
N GLN A 536 14.89 -51.21 22.81
CA GLN A 536 14.93 -52.61 23.26
C GLN A 536 14.67 -52.73 24.77
N GLN A 537 15.21 -51.82 25.58
CA GLN A 537 14.93 -51.77 27.01
C GLN A 537 13.45 -51.50 27.27
N ALA A 538 12.84 -50.54 26.56
CA ALA A 538 11.42 -50.23 26.68
C ALA A 538 10.53 -51.43 26.30
N GLU A 539 10.86 -52.14 25.21
CA GLU A 539 10.18 -53.36 24.78
C GLU A 539 10.33 -54.50 25.78
N THR A 540 11.53 -54.68 26.32
CA THR A 540 11.80 -55.69 27.36
C THR A 540 10.93 -55.43 28.59
N MET A 541 10.83 -54.17 29.02
CA MET A 541 9.98 -53.81 30.16
C MET A 541 8.49 -54.06 29.89
N ILE A 542 8.02 -53.80 28.66
CA ILE A 542 6.64 -54.14 28.25
C ILE A 542 6.44 -55.66 28.28
N ALA A 543 7.37 -56.42 27.72
CA ALA A 543 7.29 -57.89 27.70
C ALA A 543 7.27 -58.48 29.11
N GLN A 544 8.11 -57.98 30.02
CA GLN A 544 8.13 -58.37 31.42
C GLN A 544 6.81 -58.04 32.13
N ALA A 545 6.26 -56.85 31.91
CA ALA A 545 4.97 -56.47 32.48
C ALA A 545 3.80 -57.31 31.92
N ASN A 546 3.80 -57.56 30.61
CA ASN A 546 2.81 -58.42 29.95
C ASN A 546 2.88 -59.85 30.49
N TYR A 547 4.08 -60.39 30.74
CA TYR A 547 4.23 -61.70 31.35
C TYR A 547 3.53 -61.78 32.72
N VAL A 548 3.65 -60.74 33.56
CA VAL A 548 2.93 -60.67 34.84
C VAL A 548 1.43 -60.53 34.62
N ASP A 549 0.99 -59.67 33.70
CA ASP A 549 -0.43 -59.49 33.35
C ASP A 549 -1.09 -60.80 32.88
N ASP A 550 -0.39 -61.57 32.03
CA ASP A 550 -0.83 -62.87 31.53
C ASP A 550 -0.93 -63.89 32.67
N LYS A 551 0.06 -63.91 33.58
CA LYS A 551 -0.01 -64.79 34.75
C LYS A 551 -1.16 -64.42 35.67
N ILE A 552 -1.42 -63.12 35.89
CA ILE A 552 -2.59 -62.66 36.67
C ILE A 552 -3.89 -63.11 36.00
N ALA A 553 -4.01 -62.98 34.68
CA ALA A 553 -5.19 -63.37 33.94
C ALA A 553 -5.45 -64.89 33.95
N GLN A 554 -4.39 -65.70 34.12
CA GLN A 554 -4.47 -67.16 34.22
C GLN A 554 -4.79 -67.66 35.64
N VAL A 555 -4.70 -66.81 36.68
CA VAL A 555 -5.00 -67.20 38.07
C VAL A 555 -6.46 -67.62 38.21
N GLY A 556 -6.69 -68.80 38.79
CA GLY A 556 -8.03 -69.35 39.02
C GLY A 556 -8.52 -70.35 37.96
N ASN A 557 -7.76 -70.56 36.87
CA ASN A 557 -8.02 -71.63 35.90
C ASN A 557 -7.38 -72.98 36.31
N GLU A 558 -6.64 -73.00 37.41
CA GLU A 558 -5.90 -74.15 37.93
C GLU A 558 -6.66 -74.77 39.13
N PRO A 559 -6.32 -76.01 39.54
CA PRO A 559 -6.90 -76.63 40.73
C PRO A 559 -6.77 -75.75 41.99
N GLU A 560 -7.82 -75.76 42.82
CA GLU A 560 -7.95 -74.89 44.01
C GLU A 560 -6.77 -75.05 45.00
N GLU A 561 -6.11 -76.21 45.04
CA GLU A 561 -4.95 -76.50 45.90
C GLU A 561 -3.68 -75.70 45.57
N TYR A 562 -3.49 -75.26 44.32
CA TYR A 562 -2.31 -74.50 43.88
C TYR A 562 -2.53 -72.99 43.91
N PHE A 563 -3.78 -72.54 44.09
CA PHE A 563 -4.16 -71.14 43.94
C PHE A 563 -3.35 -70.18 44.83
N ILE A 564 -3.15 -70.54 46.10
CA ILE A 564 -2.40 -69.74 47.07
C ILE A 564 -0.91 -69.66 46.71
N ALA A 565 -0.31 -70.78 46.32
CA ALA A 565 1.10 -70.83 45.90
C ALA A 565 1.32 -69.98 44.64
N ARG A 566 0.41 -70.09 43.67
CA ARG A 566 0.49 -69.34 42.41
C ARG A 566 0.36 -67.83 42.61
N LEU A 567 -0.54 -67.38 43.49
CA LEU A 567 -0.64 -65.96 43.86
C LEU A 567 0.67 -65.43 44.47
N ALA A 568 1.33 -66.22 45.32
CA ALA A 568 2.63 -65.85 45.90
C ALA A 568 3.73 -65.77 44.82
N GLU A 569 3.76 -66.70 43.87
CA GLU A 569 4.70 -66.68 42.74
C GLU A 569 4.51 -65.45 41.85
N ILE A 570 3.27 -65.11 41.51
CA ILE A 570 2.97 -63.91 40.70
C ILE A 570 3.38 -62.65 41.43
N ARG A 571 3.18 -62.60 42.76
CA ARG A 571 3.67 -61.49 43.57
C ARG A 571 5.20 -61.40 43.57
N ALA A 572 5.90 -62.53 43.61
CA ALA A 572 7.35 -62.56 43.49
C ALA A 572 7.82 -62.03 42.13
N TYR A 573 7.22 -62.48 41.03
CA TYR A 573 7.51 -61.95 39.69
C TYR A 573 7.27 -60.43 39.60
N TYR A 574 6.14 -59.94 40.11
CA TYR A 574 5.84 -58.52 40.14
C TYR A 574 6.89 -57.72 40.95
N ASN A 575 7.34 -58.25 42.09
CA ASN A 575 8.31 -57.59 42.94
C ASN A 575 9.72 -57.55 42.31
N ASP A 576 10.06 -58.52 41.47
CA ASP A 576 11.35 -58.61 40.75
C ASP A 576 11.47 -57.62 39.57
N LEU A 577 10.32 -57.16 39.06
CA LEU A 577 10.28 -56.12 38.03
C LEU A 577 10.94 -54.80 38.50
N SER A 578 11.58 -54.10 37.56
CA SER A 578 12.02 -52.72 37.81
C SER A 578 10.83 -51.81 38.15
N LYS A 579 11.05 -50.72 38.90
CA LYS A 579 9.97 -49.76 39.25
C LYS A 579 9.24 -49.22 38.03
N GLU A 580 9.94 -49.14 36.90
CA GLU A 580 9.42 -48.60 35.67
C GLU A 580 8.59 -49.66 34.93
N ALA A 581 9.00 -50.94 34.98
CA ALA A 581 8.22 -52.06 34.46
C ALA A 581 6.98 -52.35 35.32
N GLN A 582 7.06 -52.20 36.65
CA GLN A 582 5.92 -52.34 37.57
C GLN A 582 4.75 -51.40 37.20
N LYS A 583 5.04 -50.19 36.73
CA LYS A 583 4.02 -49.21 36.29
C LYS A 583 3.26 -49.64 35.04
N LEU A 584 3.82 -50.56 34.26
CA LEU A 584 3.23 -51.04 33.00
C LEU A 584 2.28 -52.22 33.18
N VAL A 585 2.32 -52.88 34.36
CA VAL A 585 1.43 -54.00 34.71
C VAL A 585 -0.01 -53.49 34.84
N LEU A 586 -0.87 -53.86 33.91
CA LEU A 586 -2.25 -53.37 33.81
C LEU A 586 -3.16 -54.02 34.86
N ASN A 587 -2.95 -55.31 35.12
CA ASN A 587 -3.81 -56.14 35.95
C ASN A 587 -3.36 -56.15 37.42
N TYR A 588 -2.45 -55.27 37.84
CA TYR A 588 -1.97 -55.22 39.22
C TYR A 588 -3.11 -55.04 40.24
N LYS A 589 -4.16 -54.28 39.90
CA LYS A 589 -5.34 -54.13 40.78
C LYS A 589 -6.10 -55.46 40.96
N GLN A 590 -6.13 -56.31 39.94
CA GLN A 590 -6.74 -57.65 40.05
C GLN A 590 -5.91 -58.53 40.98
N LEU A 591 -4.57 -58.52 40.85
CA LEU A 591 -3.68 -59.21 41.79
C LEU A 591 -3.94 -58.75 43.24
N GLN A 592 -4.01 -57.44 43.49
CA GLN A 592 -4.31 -56.92 44.82
C GLN A 592 -5.69 -57.34 45.35
N ALA A 593 -6.68 -57.46 44.47
CA ALA A 593 -8.02 -57.90 44.85
C ALA A 593 -8.01 -59.38 45.25
N LEU A 594 -7.35 -60.24 44.46
CA LEU A 594 -7.17 -61.66 44.75
C LEU A 594 -6.38 -61.88 46.05
N GLU A 595 -5.28 -61.14 46.25
CA GLU A 595 -4.49 -61.14 47.50
C GLU A 595 -5.36 -60.77 48.72
N LYS A 596 -6.25 -59.79 48.57
CA LYS A 596 -7.18 -59.37 49.64
C LYS A 596 -8.23 -60.45 49.91
N GLU A 597 -8.72 -61.13 48.88
CA GLU A 597 -9.73 -62.18 48.98
C GLU A 597 -9.21 -63.43 49.69
N VAL A 598 -7.93 -63.78 49.53
CA VAL A 598 -7.31 -64.94 50.19
C VAL A 598 -6.82 -64.65 51.61
N LYS A 599 -6.71 -63.37 52.01
CA LYS A 599 -6.21 -63.01 53.35
C LYS A 599 -7.02 -63.65 54.50
N PRO A 600 -8.36 -63.72 54.46
CA PRO A 600 -9.15 -64.49 55.43
C PRO A 600 -8.84 -65.98 55.41
N VAL A 601 -8.61 -66.57 54.23
CA VAL A 601 -8.25 -67.99 54.05
C VAL A 601 -6.92 -68.30 54.75
N LEU A 602 -5.88 -67.50 54.47
CA LEU A 602 -4.57 -67.62 55.12
C LEU A 602 -4.65 -67.45 56.64
N THR A 603 -5.53 -66.56 57.12
CA THR A 603 -5.75 -66.37 58.55
C THR A 603 -6.35 -67.63 59.19
N VAL A 604 -7.32 -68.27 58.53
CA VAL A 604 -7.92 -69.52 59.01
C VAL A 604 -6.92 -70.67 58.97
N ALA A 605 -6.17 -70.81 57.87
CA ALA A 605 -5.13 -71.82 57.77
C ALA A 605 -4.10 -71.69 58.90
N ALA A 606 -3.66 -70.46 59.20
CA ALA A 606 -2.76 -70.18 60.32
C ALA A 606 -3.39 -70.50 61.69
N LEU A 607 -4.68 -70.22 61.90
CA LEU A 607 -5.39 -70.58 63.14
C LEU A 607 -5.52 -72.10 63.34
N ILE A 608 -5.68 -72.86 62.24
CA ILE A 608 -5.70 -74.32 62.29
C ILE A 608 -4.31 -74.85 62.68
N VAL A 609 -3.23 -74.30 62.12
CA VAL A 609 -1.86 -74.65 62.52
C VAL A 609 -1.62 -74.34 64.01
N ASP A 610 -1.94 -73.12 64.46
CA ASP A 610 -1.79 -72.67 65.87
C ASP A 610 -2.56 -73.57 66.85
N MET A 611 -3.73 -74.08 66.44
CA MET A 611 -4.52 -75.03 67.23
C MET A 611 -3.80 -76.37 67.42
N THR A 612 -3.02 -76.84 66.45
CA THR A 612 -2.33 -78.15 66.52
C THR A 612 -1.00 -78.14 67.26
N GLU A 613 -0.29 -77.01 67.26
CA GLU A 613 1.09 -76.98 67.79
C GLU A 613 1.13 -76.95 69.32
N ASN A 614 0.41 -76.03 69.99
CA ASN A 614 0.33 -76.00 71.45
C ASN A 614 -0.78 -75.05 71.98
N PRO A 615 -2.07 -75.42 71.90
CA PRO A 615 -3.15 -74.52 72.30
C PRO A 615 -3.20 -74.40 73.83
N ARG A 616 -3.22 -73.15 74.35
CA ARG A 616 -3.47 -72.90 75.79
C ARG A 616 -4.80 -73.49 76.28
N SER A 617 -5.79 -73.49 75.39
CA SER A 617 -7.01 -74.27 75.53
C SER A 617 -7.44 -74.70 74.13
N LEU A 618 -7.47 -76.00 73.89
CA LEU A 618 -7.89 -76.61 72.65
C LEU A 618 -9.33 -76.19 72.30
N MET A 619 -10.23 -76.19 73.28
CA MET A 619 -11.62 -75.76 73.08
C MET A 619 -11.71 -74.30 72.61
N ALA A 620 -10.92 -73.39 73.19
CA ALA A 620 -10.91 -71.98 72.79
C ALA A 620 -10.25 -71.74 71.42
N ALA A 621 -9.17 -72.47 71.13
CA ALA A 621 -8.48 -72.42 69.84
C ALA A 621 -9.37 -72.98 68.72
N PHE A 622 -10.01 -74.12 68.94
CA PHE A 622 -10.98 -74.73 68.03
C PHE A 622 -12.15 -73.79 67.77
N ASP A 623 -12.78 -73.22 68.81
CA ASP A 623 -13.88 -72.26 68.63
C ASP A 623 -13.45 -71.02 67.84
N LYS A 624 -12.21 -70.56 68.02
CA LYS A 624 -11.65 -69.41 67.30
C LYS A 624 -11.43 -69.73 65.82
N ALA A 625 -10.81 -70.87 65.51
CA ALA A 625 -10.64 -71.36 64.16
C ALA A 625 -11.99 -71.63 63.48
N GLN A 626 -12.93 -72.30 64.16
CA GLN A 626 -14.30 -72.56 63.67
C GLN A 626 -15.05 -71.27 63.32
N LYS A 627 -15.03 -70.30 64.23
CA LYS A 627 -15.70 -69.00 64.01
C LYS A 627 -15.07 -68.22 62.87
N SER A 628 -13.76 -68.34 62.67
CA SER A 628 -13.06 -67.70 61.57
C SER A 628 -13.36 -68.40 60.23
N TYR A 629 -13.36 -69.74 60.20
CA TYR A 629 -13.74 -70.54 59.03
C TYR A 629 -15.21 -70.33 58.64
N ALA A 630 -16.12 -70.24 59.60
CA ALA A 630 -17.54 -70.01 59.35
C ALA A 630 -17.84 -68.66 58.67
N ARG A 631 -16.94 -67.67 58.81
CA ARG A 631 -17.04 -66.34 58.17
C ARG A 631 -16.53 -66.31 56.73
N LEU A 632 -15.88 -67.38 56.28
CA LEU A 632 -15.40 -67.50 54.90
C LEU A 632 -16.58 -67.73 53.94
N THR A 633 -16.47 -67.20 52.72
CA THR A 633 -17.37 -67.52 51.61
C THR A 633 -17.21 -68.99 51.18
N PRO A 634 -18.17 -69.59 50.44
CA PRO A 634 -18.02 -70.95 49.93
C PRO A 634 -16.72 -71.19 49.16
N ASP A 635 -16.32 -70.24 48.31
CA ASP A 635 -15.09 -70.36 47.51
C ASP A 635 -13.84 -70.23 48.40
N GLN A 636 -13.83 -69.29 49.35
CA GLN A 636 -12.75 -69.14 50.33
C GLN A 636 -12.56 -70.39 51.19
N LYS A 637 -13.64 -71.09 51.54
CA LYS A 637 -13.57 -72.32 52.34
C LYS A 637 -12.82 -73.44 51.61
N ARG A 638 -12.99 -73.55 50.29
CA ARG A 638 -12.30 -74.57 49.49
C ARG A 638 -10.79 -74.35 49.40
N LEU A 639 -10.37 -73.10 49.55
CA LEU A 639 -8.96 -72.72 49.55
C LEU A 639 -8.25 -72.95 50.89
N VAL A 640 -8.96 -73.36 51.96
CA VAL A 640 -8.36 -73.71 53.25
C VAL A 640 -7.75 -75.11 53.15
N TYR A 641 -6.52 -75.17 52.63
CA TYR A 641 -5.83 -76.42 52.29
C TYR A 641 -5.61 -77.38 53.47
N ASN A 642 -5.60 -76.87 54.71
CA ASN A 642 -5.39 -77.66 55.93
C ASN A 642 -6.68 -77.89 56.74
N PHE A 643 -7.86 -77.70 56.14
CA PHE A 643 -9.13 -77.90 56.84
C PHE A 643 -9.35 -79.34 57.30
N TYR A 644 -8.78 -80.34 56.61
CA TYR A 644 -8.88 -81.75 57.01
C TYR A 644 -8.39 -81.99 58.45
N ILE A 645 -7.41 -81.21 58.92
CA ILE A 645 -6.91 -81.26 60.30
C ILE A 645 -8.01 -80.91 61.31
N PHE A 646 -8.99 -80.09 60.91
CA PHE A 646 -10.04 -79.60 61.80
C PHE A 646 -11.01 -80.72 62.25
N GLU A 647 -11.21 -81.76 61.44
CA GLU A 647 -12.15 -82.85 61.70
C GLU A 647 -11.72 -83.72 62.90
N ASP A 648 -10.41 -83.97 63.04
CA ASP A 648 -9.84 -84.84 64.08
C ASP A 648 -10.05 -84.30 65.51
N TYR A 649 -10.24 -82.98 65.65
CA TYR A 649 -10.39 -82.29 66.94
C TYR A 649 -11.85 -82.02 67.33
N GLU A 650 -12.82 -82.25 66.44
CA GLU A 650 -14.23 -81.93 66.70
C GLU A 650 -14.80 -82.77 67.85
N GLN A 651 -14.58 -84.09 67.82
CA GLN A 651 -15.09 -85.01 68.84
C GLN A 651 -14.45 -84.76 70.23
N PRO A 652 -13.11 -84.68 70.39
CA PRO A 652 -12.50 -84.33 71.68
C PRO A 652 -12.99 -83.02 72.29
N VAL A 653 -13.16 -81.97 71.47
CA VAL A 653 -13.65 -80.66 71.93
C VAL A 653 -15.13 -80.74 72.35
N ALA A 654 -15.95 -81.52 71.64
CA ALA A 654 -17.35 -81.74 72.02
C ALA A 654 -17.47 -82.42 73.40
N VAL A 655 -16.65 -83.44 73.66
CA VAL A 655 -16.58 -84.10 74.98
C VAL A 655 -16.12 -83.13 76.06
N SER A 656 -15.08 -82.36 75.78
CA SER A 656 -14.53 -81.33 76.70
C SER A 656 -15.59 -80.30 77.12
N LYS A 657 -16.41 -79.85 76.16
CA LYS A 657 -17.54 -78.94 76.38
C LYS A 657 -18.60 -79.58 77.27
N LYS A 658 -18.97 -80.85 77.01
CA LYS A 658 -19.96 -81.58 77.81
C LYS A 658 -19.48 -81.78 79.25
N ILE A 659 -18.22 -82.16 79.46
CA ILE A 659 -17.61 -82.30 80.81
C ILE A 659 -17.63 -80.98 81.57
N LYS A 660 -17.28 -79.86 80.91
CA LYS A 660 -17.32 -78.52 81.53
C LYS A 660 -18.73 -78.10 81.99
N GLN A 661 -19.78 -78.67 81.42
CA GLN A 661 -21.17 -78.37 81.78
C GLN A 661 -21.68 -79.18 82.97
N LEU A 662 -20.92 -80.17 83.47
CA LEU A 662 -21.30 -80.99 84.61
C LEU A 662 -21.49 -80.14 85.87
N ARG A 663 -22.70 -80.21 86.45
CA ARG A 663 -23.06 -79.50 87.67
C ARG A 663 -23.86 -80.40 88.61
N PRO A 664 -23.37 -80.72 89.81
CA PRO A 664 -24.09 -81.58 90.76
C PRO A 664 -25.43 -81.02 91.24
N SER A 665 -25.65 -79.72 91.06
CA SER A 665 -26.94 -79.07 91.34
C SER A 665 -27.98 -79.30 90.24
N ASN A 666 -27.61 -79.84 89.07
CA ASN A 666 -28.53 -80.10 87.98
C ASN A 666 -29.42 -81.30 88.31
N ARG A 667 -30.72 -81.19 88.01
CA ARG A 667 -31.68 -82.31 88.13
C ARG A 667 -31.25 -83.52 87.31
N TYR A 668 -30.61 -83.29 86.17
CA TYR A 668 -30.13 -84.32 85.25
C TYR A 668 -28.65 -84.65 85.43
N PHE A 669 -28.02 -84.26 86.54
CA PHE A 669 -26.57 -84.44 86.73
C PHE A 669 -26.10 -85.89 86.53
N LEU A 670 -26.85 -86.87 87.05
CA LEU A 670 -26.52 -88.29 86.88
C LEU A 670 -26.54 -88.74 85.42
N THR A 671 -27.55 -88.29 84.67
CA THR A 671 -27.65 -88.60 83.23
C THR A 671 -26.58 -87.83 82.45
N ASP A 672 -26.34 -86.56 82.77
CA ASP A 672 -25.29 -85.75 82.12
C ASP A 672 -23.89 -86.31 82.37
N LEU A 673 -23.62 -86.85 83.57
CA LEU A 673 -22.36 -87.48 83.95
C LEU A 673 -22.16 -88.80 83.20
N ALA A 674 -23.19 -89.64 83.14
CA ALA A 674 -23.16 -90.89 82.36
C ALA A 674 -23.01 -90.61 80.86
N ASP A 675 -23.69 -89.59 80.33
CA ASP A 675 -23.57 -89.16 78.93
C ASP A 675 -22.14 -88.66 78.63
N ALA A 676 -21.59 -87.79 79.48
CA ALA A 676 -20.22 -87.29 79.32
C ALA A 676 -19.21 -88.44 79.32
N ARG A 677 -19.43 -89.44 80.19
CA ARG A 677 -18.60 -90.64 80.26
C ARG A 677 -18.72 -91.49 79.00
N SER A 678 -19.94 -91.76 78.55
CA SER A 678 -20.19 -92.54 77.34
C SER A 678 -19.61 -91.87 76.10
N MET A 679 -19.67 -90.53 76.00
CA MET A 679 -19.05 -89.81 74.90
C MET A 679 -17.52 -89.85 74.97
N TYR A 680 -16.93 -89.79 76.18
CA TYR A 680 -15.49 -89.91 76.39
C TYR A 680 -14.97 -91.31 76.02
N ASP A 681 -15.65 -92.36 76.50
CA ASP A 681 -15.27 -93.76 76.22
C ASP A 681 -15.47 -94.15 74.74
N GLY A 682 -16.27 -93.38 73.98
CA GLY A 682 -16.46 -93.54 72.55
C GLY A 682 -15.38 -92.90 71.67
N LEU A 683 -14.42 -92.18 72.25
CA LEU A 683 -13.28 -91.59 71.54
C LEU A 683 -12.13 -92.59 71.40
N GLU A 684 -11.33 -92.43 70.34
CA GLU A 684 -10.06 -93.15 70.17
C GLU A 684 -9.02 -92.74 71.24
N ASP A 685 -8.05 -93.60 71.54
CA ASP A 685 -7.06 -93.36 72.61
C ASP A 685 -6.30 -92.03 72.46
N GLU A 686 -5.96 -91.66 71.22
CA GLU A 686 -5.30 -90.39 70.91
C GLU A 686 -6.23 -89.19 71.14
N GLN A 687 -7.51 -89.33 70.78
CA GLN A 687 -8.56 -88.33 70.98
C GLN A 687 -8.91 -88.14 72.46
N GLN A 688 -8.89 -89.21 73.26
CA GLN A 688 -9.12 -89.15 74.71
C GLN A 688 -8.09 -88.25 75.41
N ASN A 689 -6.82 -88.32 74.99
CA ASN A 689 -5.74 -87.48 75.52
C ASN A 689 -5.92 -85.98 75.20
N MET A 690 -6.70 -85.66 74.15
CA MET A 690 -7.01 -84.28 73.76
C MET A 690 -8.17 -83.68 74.57
N VAL A 691 -8.93 -84.48 75.31
CA VAL A 691 -10.09 -84.00 76.07
C VAL A 691 -9.64 -83.16 77.27
N GLU A 692 -10.09 -81.92 77.31
CA GLU A 692 -9.89 -81.04 78.46
C GLU A 692 -10.88 -81.35 79.58
N ASN A 693 -10.47 -81.08 80.82
CA ASN A 693 -11.31 -81.18 82.03
C ASN A 693 -11.74 -82.61 82.41
N VAL A 694 -11.14 -83.67 81.85
CA VAL A 694 -11.44 -85.08 82.20
C VAL A 694 -11.42 -85.31 83.71
N ARG A 695 -10.48 -84.67 84.41
CA ARG A 695 -10.39 -84.72 85.87
C ARG A 695 -11.69 -84.31 86.58
N VAL A 696 -12.43 -83.34 86.05
CA VAL A 696 -13.72 -82.89 86.61
C VAL A 696 -14.78 -83.99 86.54
N MET A 697 -14.80 -84.75 85.44
CA MET A 697 -15.70 -85.90 85.28
C MET A 697 -15.34 -87.00 86.28
N ILE A 698 -14.05 -87.34 86.40
CA ILE A 698 -13.56 -88.35 87.35
C ILE A 698 -13.87 -87.95 88.80
N GLU A 699 -13.62 -86.69 89.17
CA GLU A 699 -13.95 -86.18 90.52
C GLU A 699 -15.46 -86.23 90.78
N ALA A 700 -16.29 -85.91 89.78
CA ALA A 700 -17.74 -86.03 89.88
C ALA A 700 -18.22 -87.47 90.08
N GLU A 701 -17.59 -88.44 89.40
CA GLU A 701 -17.85 -89.88 89.59
C GLU A 701 -17.48 -90.35 91.00
N MET A 702 -16.32 -89.91 91.51
CA MET A 702 -15.86 -90.24 92.85
C MET A 702 -16.79 -89.70 93.95
N GLU A 703 -17.14 -88.41 93.89
CA GLU A 703 -18.04 -87.78 94.87
C GLU A 703 -19.43 -88.43 94.85
N MET A 704 -19.92 -88.85 93.68
CA MET A 704 -21.18 -89.59 93.58
C MET A 704 -21.11 -90.97 94.25
N ARG A 705 -19.95 -91.63 94.23
CA ARG A 705 -19.73 -92.88 94.96
C ARG A 705 -19.89 -92.65 96.47
N ASP A 706 -19.35 -91.56 96.99
CA ASP A 706 -19.43 -91.20 98.41
C ASP A 706 -20.87 -90.83 98.81
N VAL A 707 -21.58 -90.06 97.97
CA VAL A 707 -23.03 -89.80 98.14
C VAL A 707 -23.80 -91.11 98.27
N ASN A 708 -23.56 -92.07 97.37
CA ASN A 708 -24.24 -93.36 97.37
C ASN A 708 -23.91 -94.18 98.61
N GLN A 709 -22.66 -94.15 99.10
CA GLN A 709 -22.27 -94.80 100.35
C GLN A 709 -23.03 -94.20 101.56
N ILE A 710 -23.13 -92.87 101.65
CA ILE A 710 -23.81 -92.20 102.76
C ILE A 710 -25.32 -92.45 102.71
N VAL A 711 -25.93 -92.38 101.53
CA VAL A 711 -27.35 -92.77 101.36
C VAL A 711 -27.56 -94.18 101.86
N ASN A 712 -26.73 -95.14 101.45
CA ASN A 712 -26.86 -96.52 101.94
C ASN A 712 -26.62 -96.63 103.46
N GLY A 713 -25.64 -95.92 104.03
CA GLY A 713 -25.36 -95.93 105.47
C GLY A 713 -26.54 -95.40 106.30
N ILE A 714 -27.19 -94.32 105.86
CA ILE A 714 -28.39 -93.77 106.51
C ILE A 714 -29.57 -94.73 106.44
N GLN A 715 -29.73 -95.43 105.30
CA GLN A 715 -30.82 -96.38 105.07
C GLN A 715 -30.83 -97.53 106.09
N HIS A 716 -29.65 -97.95 106.56
CA HIS A 716 -29.46 -99.12 107.41
C HIS A 716 -29.34 -98.79 108.91
N LEU A 717 -29.52 -97.52 109.32
CA LEU A 717 -29.53 -97.14 110.73
C LEU A 717 -30.66 -97.85 111.49
N SER A 718 -30.32 -98.60 112.53
CA SER A 718 -31.29 -99.36 113.33
C SER A 718 -31.13 -99.08 114.82
N VAL A 719 -32.20 -98.58 115.46
CA VAL A 719 -32.25 -98.32 116.90
C VAL A 719 -31.97 -99.57 117.73
N ALA A 720 -32.18 -100.79 117.21
CA ALA A 720 -31.83 -102.00 117.94
C ALA A 720 -30.32 -102.28 118.00
N SER A 721 -29.48 -101.53 117.27
CA SER A 721 -28.02 -101.74 117.25
C SER A 721 -27.40 -101.31 118.58
N GLU A 722 -26.54 -102.17 119.15
CA GLU A 722 -25.74 -101.82 120.34
C GLU A 722 -24.80 -100.63 120.06
N ASN A 723 -24.43 -100.40 118.79
CA ASN A 723 -23.58 -99.29 118.34
C ASN A 723 -24.36 -98.14 117.71
N TYR A 724 -25.68 -98.11 117.84
CA TYR A 724 -26.56 -97.16 117.13
C TYR A 724 -26.10 -95.69 117.26
N VAL A 725 -25.68 -95.27 118.45
CA VAL A 725 -25.15 -93.91 118.70
C VAL A 725 -23.94 -93.60 117.79
N GLN A 726 -22.99 -94.54 117.67
CA GLN A 726 -21.80 -94.37 116.84
C GLN A 726 -22.14 -94.42 115.34
N GLU A 727 -23.02 -95.33 114.92
CA GLU A 727 -23.45 -95.45 113.52
C GLU A 727 -24.13 -94.18 113.01
N VAL A 728 -25.03 -93.60 113.81
CA VAL A 728 -25.71 -92.33 113.50
C VAL A 728 -24.71 -91.18 113.40
N ARG A 729 -23.70 -91.14 114.29
CA ARG A 729 -22.64 -90.11 114.25
C ARG A 729 -21.70 -90.28 113.06
N ASN A 730 -21.38 -91.51 112.67
CA ASN A 730 -20.59 -91.80 111.47
C ASN A 730 -21.33 -91.36 110.20
N ALA A 731 -22.64 -91.66 110.09
CA ALA A 731 -23.47 -91.21 108.97
C ALA A 731 -23.59 -89.67 108.92
N GLU A 732 -23.69 -88.99 110.08
CA GLU A 732 -23.65 -87.53 110.17
C GLU A 732 -22.29 -86.96 109.72
N GLN A 733 -21.18 -87.58 110.12
CA GLN A 733 -19.85 -87.17 109.72
C GLN A 733 -19.64 -87.34 108.21
N GLY A 734 -20.03 -88.48 107.64
CA GLY A 734 -19.99 -88.72 106.20
C GLY A 734 -20.82 -87.68 105.44
N TYR A 735 -22.07 -87.45 105.84
CA TYR A 735 -22.91 -86.41 105.22
C TYR A 735 -22.29 -85.01 105.30
N LYS A 736 -21.63 -84.66 106.42
CA LYS A 736 -20.96 -83.36 106.58
C LYS A 736 -19.70 -83.21 105.72
N GLN A 737 -19.02 -84.32 105.42
CA GLN A 737 -17.82 -84.34 104.57
C GLN A 737 -18.15 -84.13 103.08
N LEU A 738 -19.38 -84.46 102.65
CA LEU A 738 -19.82 -84.16 101.28
C LEU A 738 -19.80 -82.65 101.00
N GLY A 739 -19.37 -82.31 99.77
CA GLY A 739 -19.52 -80.99 99.21
C GLY A 739 -20.96 -80.47 99.32
N SER A 740 -21.14 -79.17 99.55
CA SER A 740 -22.47 -78.57 99.80
C SER A 740 -23.48 -78.81 98.67
N SER A 741 -23.00 -78.96 97.43
CA SER A 741 -23.77 -79.34 96.25
C SER A 741 -24.17 -80.82 96.25
N TYR A 742 -23.26 -81.72 96.64
CA TYR A 742 -23.49 -83.17 96.69
C TYR A 742 -24.37 -83.60 97.86
N ARG A 743 -24.36 -82.87 98.98
CA ARG A 743 -25.27 -83.10 100.12
C ARG A 743 -26.76 -83.10 99.72
N LYS A 744 -27.14 -82.29 98.74
CA LYS A 744 -28.52 -82.24 98.22
C LYS A 744 -28.95 -83.52 97.51
N LEU A 745 -27.99 -84.36 97.13
CA LEU A 745 -28.22 -85.65 96.47
C LEU A 745 -28.39 -86.80 97.47
N VAL A 746 -28.20 -86.56 98.77
CA VAL A 746 -28.49 -87.55 99.82
C VAL A 746 -29.98 -87.57 100.12
N VAL A 747 -30.70 -88.43 99.39
CA VAL A 747 -32.17 -88.45 99.34
C VAL A 747 -32.84 -88.81 100.67
N ASN A 748 -32.18 -89.57 101.53
CA ASN A 748 -32.74 -90.08 102.78
C ASN A 748 -32.23 -89.34 104.03
N TYR A 749 -31.67 -88.14 103.88
CA TYR A 749 -31.14 -87.33 105.00
C TYR A 749 -32.14 -87.08 106.13
N ASN A 750 -33.45 -87.04 105.85
CA ASN A 750 -34.47 -86.89 106.89
C ASN A 750 -34.42 -88.02 107.93
N HIS A 751 -34.10 -89.26 107.53
CA HIS A 751 -33.95 -90.38 108.45
C HIS A 751 -32.77 -90.18 109.41
N LEU A 752 -31.63 -89.72 108.88
CA LEU A 752 -30.46 -89.38 109.69
C LEU A 752 -30.77 -88.25 110.68
N LYS A 753 -31.51 -87.23 110.26
CA LYS A 753 -31.89 -86.09 111.10
C LYS A 753 -32.71 -86.52 112.31
N ASP A 754 -33.63 -87.47 112.14
CA ASP A 754 -34.44 -87.97 113.25
C ASP A 754 -33.64 -88.91 114.17
N ALA A 755 -32.78 -89.76 113.62
CA ALA A 755 -31.85 -90.58 114.38
C ALA A 755 -30.93 -89.74 115.30
N LEU A 756 -30.41 -88.62 114.78
CA LEU A 756 -29.56 -87.68 115.53
C LEU A 756 -30.25 -87.02 116.72
N LYS A 757 -31.56 -86.75 116.63
CA LYS A 757 -32.33 -86.19 117.76
C LYS A 757 -32.41 -87.19 118.91
N LEU A 758 -32.61 -88.47 118.59
CA LEU A 758 -32.67 -89.53 119.60
C LEU A 758 -31.33 -89.66 120.30
N VAL A 759 -30.25 -89.83 119.53
CA VAL A 759 -28.88 -89.97 120.05
C VAL A 759 -28.49 -88.81 120.97
N LYS A 760 -28.88 -87.57 120.64
CA LYS A 760 -28.59 -86.40 121.46
C LYS A 760 -29.20 -86.46 122.87
N LYS A 761 -30.36 -87.11 123.05
CA LYS A 761 -30.95 -87.30 124.37
C LYS A 761 -30.16 -88.32 125.18
N VAL A 762 -29.81 -89.45 124.56
CA VAL A 762 -29.00 -90.53 125.15
C VAL A 762 -27.64 -89.99 125.62
N GLU A 763 -26.90 -89.33 124.74
CA GLU A 763 -25.57 -88.77 125.05
C GLU A 763 -25.63 -87.75 126.19
N ARG A 764 -26.70 -86.95 126.28
CA ARG A 764 -26.87 -85.99 127.37
C ARG A 764 -26.93 -86.69 128.72
N VAL A 765 -27.62 -87.83 128.80
CA VAL A 765 -27.69 -88.64 130.03
C VAL A 765 -26.34 -89.26 130.32
N MET A 766 -25.69 -89.86 129.33
CA MET A 766 -24.35 -90.42 129.50
C MET A 766 -23.37 -89.39 130.05
N THR A 767 -23.37 -88.18 129.50
CA THR A 767 -22.53 -87.08 129.96
C THR A 767 -22.81 -86.70 131.42
N GLN A 768 -24.08 -86.71 131.84
CA GLN A 768 -24.45 -86.43 133.22
C GLN A 768 -23.98 -87.52 134.18
N ILE A 769 -23.98 -88.77 133.75
CA ILE A 769 -23.50 -89.91 134.54
C ILE A 769 -21.97 -89.82 134.71
N ASP A 770 -21.21 -89.61 133.64
CA ASP A 770 -19.75 -89.50 133.73
C ASP A 770 -19.30 -88.32 134.62
N ALA A 771 -20.05 -87.23 134.64
CA ALA A 771 -19.73 -86.07 135.47
C ALA A 771 -19.82 -86.33 136.99
N ILE A 772 -20.49 -87.41 137.43
CA ILE A 772 -20.60 -87.76 138.85
C ILE A 772 -19.23 -88.10 139.44
N GLU A 773 -18.39 -88.83 138.69
CA GLU A 773 -17.09 -89.32 139.13
C GLU A 773 -16.21 -88.18 139.65
N THR A 774 -16.19 -87.08 138.90
CA THR A 774 -15.39 -85.89 139.19
C THR A 774 -16.05 -84.90 140.17
N THR A 775 -17.26 -85.19 140.64
CA THR A 775 -17.99 -84.28 141.54
C THR A 775 -17.49 -84.42 142.99
N VAL A 776 -17.30 -83.29 143.68
CA VAL A 776 -16.86 -83.25 145.09
C VAL A 776 -17.85 -83.98 146.03
N PRO A 777 -17.38 -84.65 147.10
CA PRO A 777 -18.19 -85.56 147.93
C PRO A 777 -19.51 -84.93 148.43
N ALA A 778 -19.45 -83.69 148.91
CA ALA A 778 -20.63 -82.96 149.43
C ALA A 778 -21.76 -82.76 148.40
N LYS A 779 -21.49 -82.88 147.09
CA LYS A 779 -22.47 -82.68 146.02
C LYS A 779 -22.79 -83.93 145.21
N ARG A 780 -22.09 -85.06 145.45
CA ARG A 780 -22.26 -86.29 144.66
C ARG A 780 -23.69 -86.82 144.70
N ALA A 781 -24.31 -86.89 145.87
CA ALA A 781 -25.70 -87.35 146.03
C ALA A 781 -26.68 -86.58 145.13
N SER A 782 -26.53 -85.25 145.03
CA SER A 782 -27.39 -84.41 144.18
C SER A 782 -27.20 -84.67 142.68
N LYS A 783 -25.96 -84.97 142.25
CA LYS A 783 -25.64 -85.25 140.85
C LYS A 783 -26.06 -86.65 140.41
N ILE A 784 -25.94 -87.62 141.30
CA ILE A 784 -26.50 -88.96 141.11
C ILE A 784 -28.00 -88.87 140.93
N THR A 785 -28.70 -88.15 141.82
CA THR A 785 -30.14 -87.94 141.70
C THR A 785 -30.52 -87.26 140.38
N ALA A 786 -29.73 -86.27 139.93
CA ALA A 786 -29.99 -85.58 138.67
C ALA A 786 -29.76 -86.48 137.44
N ALA A 787 -28.67 -87.25 137.42
CA ALA A 787 -28.35 -88.19 136.34
C ALA A 787 -29.37 -89.33 136.28
N ARG A 788 -29.78 -89.87 137.43
CA ARG A 788 -30.90 -90.81 137.56
C ARG A 788 -32.19 -90.23 136.98
N LYS A 789 -32.58 -89.02 137.42
CA LYS A 789 -33.77 -88.35 136.90
C LYS A 789 -33.70 -88.06 135.38
N ALA A 790 -32.51 -87.84 134.84
CA ALA A 790 -32.33 -87.65 133.41
C ALA A 790 -32.38 -88.98 132.65
N TYR A 791 -31.80 -90.05 133.21
CA TYR A 791 -31.93 -91.41 132.69
C TYR A 791 -33.38 -91.88 132.70
N ASP A 792 -34.12 -91.65 133.79
CA ASP A 792 -35.51 -92.07 133.93
C ASP A 792 -36.45 -91.41 132.91
N LYS A 793 -36.05 -90.26 132.36
CA LYS A 793 -36.78 -89.55 131.30
C LYS A 793 -36.54 -90.11 129.90
N LEU A 794 -35.54 -90.97 129.73
CA LEU A 794 -35.31 -91.63 128.45
C LEU A 794 -36.37 -92.70 128.20
N ASP A 795 -36.72 -92.89 126.93
CA ASP A 795 -37.56 -94.01 126.51
C ASP A 795 -36.94 -95.37 126.86
N ASP A 796 -37.72 -96.23 127.51
CA ASP A 796 -37.25 -97.51 128.04
C ASP A 796 -36.72 -98.46 126.96
N HIS A 797 -37.29 -98.40 125.75
CA HIS A 797 -36.98 -99.35 124.69
C HIS A 797 -35.95 -98.81 123.69
N ASN A 798 -36.01 -97.53 123.36
CA ASN A 798 -35.24 -96.97 122.24
C ASN A 798 -34.13 -96.01 122.68
N GLU A 799 -34.11 -95.53 123.92
CA GLU A 799 -33.15 -94.53 124.39
C GLU A 799 -32.30 -95.04 125.56
N LYS A 800 -32.93 -95.61 126.60
CA LYS A 800 -32.24 -96.15 127.79
C LYS A 800 -31.19 -97.23 127.47
N PRO A 801 -31.43 -98.20 126.56
CA PRO A 801 -30.46 -99.26 126.27
C PRO A 801 -29.13 -98.72 125.74
N HIS A 802 -29.12 -97.53 125.15
CA HIS A 802 -27.93 -96.93 124.57
C HIS A 802 -27.13 -96.05 125.53
N VAL A 803 -27.56 -95.92 126.80
CA VAL A 803 -26.77 -95.25 127.83
C VAL A 803 -25.71 -96.22 128.34
N SER A 804 -24.60 -96.32 127.62
CA SER A 804 -23.61 -97.37 127.86
C SER A 804 -22.93 -97.28 129.23
N ASN A 805 -22.85 -96.09 129.81
CA ASN A 805 -22.28 -95.88 131.14
C ASN A 805 -23.32 -95.97 132.27
N TYR A 806 -24.52 -96.48 131.99
CA TYR A 806 -25.57 -96.62 133.00
C TYR A 806 -25.13 -97.43 134.23
N MET A 807 -24.28 -98.44 134.07
CA MET A 807 -23.75 -99.20 135.20
C MET A 807 -22.95 -98.34 136.19
N LYS A 808 -22.24 -97.31 135.70
CA LYS A 808 -21.56 -96.35 136.59
C LYS A 808 -22.56 -95.60 137.46
N LEU A 809 -23.74 -95.26 136.92
CA LEU A 809 -24.78 -94.58 137.70
C LEU A 809 -25.24 -95.46 138.87
N LEU A 810 -25.41 -96.77 138.64
CA LEU A 810 -25.76 -97.72 139.70
C LEU A 810 -24.64 -97.86 140.74
N GLU A 811 -23.37 -97.92 140.32
CA GLU A 811 -22.24 -97.96 141.26
C GLU A 811 -22.16 -96.70 142.13
N PHE A 812 -22.39 -95.52 141.55
CA PHE A 812 -22.42 -94.28 142.31
C PHE A 812 -23.58 -94.22 143.31
N GLU A 813 -24.68 -94.93 143.04
CA GLU A 813 -25.81 -95.03 143.97
C GLU A 813 -25.50 -95.96 145.15
N LEU A 814 -24.82 -97.08 144.89
CA LEU A 814 -24.47 -98.06 145.93
C LEU A 814 -23.38 -97.58 146.90
N THR A 815 -22.50 -96.67 146.46
CA THR A 815 -21.35 -96.18 147.25
C THR A 815 -21.65 -94.93 148.09
N ASN A 816 -22.89 -94.44 148.11
CA ASN A 816 -23.32 -93.25 148.88
C ASN A 816 -24.32 -93.55 150.02
N GLU A 817 -24.59 -94.83 150.30
CA GLU A 817 -25.15 -95.31 151.58
C GLU A 817 -24.01 -95.62 152.56
#